data_AF-A0A813WA10-F1
#
_entry.id   AF-A0A813WA10-F1
#
_cell.length_a   1.000
_cell.length_b   1.000
_cell.length_c   1.000
_cell.angle_alpha   90.00
_cell.angle_beta   90.00
_cell.angle_gamma   90.00
#
_symmetry.space_group_name_H-M   'P 1'
#
loop_
_entity.id
_entity.type
_entity.pdbx_description
1 polymer ?
#
loop_
_entity_poly.entity_id
_entity_poly.type
_entity_poly.pdbx_seq_one_letter_code
_entity_poly.pdbx_strand_id
1 'polypeptide(L)'
;MSKASKSDLDANSLNGTDTISLDHSENGVKYDRLVQDYVKLRSKLTILKKAYVEQSELSAQKDQTIRKFELEIDGLSFRNQQLTARVESLQKDLDEKPNQTSSAPSTAQPNVLAEELQHKINENQSLHRRLNELEVDLRQKIVKNEETIKQIEYEKIVLEKKLEALESSSKVTIEKLENDKIKLELSLIQLENQIRSIHEEKEMKENELIKKESEHNLLVKQHAELSKNSSTSSLNIQSQKSEITTILKLILNSLSQIYPCLEERFNKKSNLSKQIGKTGNYLKQLEKLFYEFKWKETDFTINEFFDENHKIFQTIINDLNESNNNADIFKINKKIKIYLNKLDLFLFGENDVETFSKLTRKLYESFKTGKILISNEVLMNGLRNMSDILDKLLFALNEKLSMEYSLNYPDNLTTMDECLVSYITQFKQDLTQLNLVNNLVDSIIRLKSELSDHNEIVDNEEIENLKKLITDKDLLVQDLHNTIESLRLKSDKDDLDLKDLRSRIETLQLRLVQNEEEKLIEKPNLEKSDTLDDLDKRLEKPSVDLYDIQIDTLNKKIQYLDSKAYYYYDEMLILLERLKLQLEINDHQASDLNEIKDQLERTRSSYEIQMSTMSDHLIEMTDRMTKQSEENEKLKHDLDSLQNTKSNNKGKKSK
;
A
#
# COMPACT_ATOMS: atom_id res chain seq x y z
N MET A 1 34.86 -58.25 22.89
CA MET A 1 34.03 -57.82 24.04
C MET A 1 33.32 -56.54 23.58
N SER A 2 32.01 -56.35 23.54
CA SER A 2 30.84 -57.05 24.07
C SER A 2 29.74 -57.09 22.99
N LYS A 3 28.85 -58.08 23.09
CA LYS A 3 27.78 -58.45 22.16
C LYS A 3 26.49 -57.65 22.39
N ALA A 4 25.60 -57.78 21.39
CA ALA A 4 24.13 -57.80 21.43
C ALA A 4 23.45 -56.55 20.86
N SER A 5 22.36 -56.61 20.08
CA SER A 5 21.71 -57.68 19.31
C SER A 5 20.73 -56.97 18.36
N LYS A 6 20.59 -57.49 17.14
CA LYS A 6 19.45 -57.21 16.26
C LYS A 6 18.17 -57.76 16.88
N SER A 7 17.08 -57.00 16.78
CA SER A 7 15.72 -57.55 16.69
C SER A 7 14.83 -56.55 15.96
N ASP A 8 14.38 -56.98 14.78
CA ASP A 8 13.14 -56.55 14.14
C ASP A 8 11.96 -56.67 15.12
N LEU A 9 10.91 -55.87 14.92
CA LEU A 9 9.49 -56.29 14.96
C LEU A 9 8.56 -55.06 14.85
N ASP A 10 7.83 -55.07 13.73
CA ASP A 10 6.38 -54.90 13.61
C ASP A 10 5.70 -53.60 14.06
N ALA A 11 5.35 -52.82 13.04
CA ALA A 11 4.22 -51.92 13.03
C ALA A 11 2.91 -52.73 12.93
N ASN A 12 2.16 -52.82 14.03
CA ASN A 12 0.69 -52.90 14.03
C ASN A 12 0.18 -52.92 15.48
N SER A 13 -0.37 -51.81 15.93
CA SER A 13 -1.49 -51.71 16.89
C SER A 13 -1.50 -50.29 17.46
N LEU A 14 -2.54 -49.52 17.13
CA LEU A 14 -3.30 -48.71 18.08
C LEU A 14 -4.37 -47.91 17.30
N ASN A 15 -5.44 -48.63 16.96
CA ASN A 15 -6.77 -48.03 16.86
C ASN A 15 -7.23 -47.71 18.29
N GLY A 16 -7.18 -46.44 18.65
CA GLY A 16 -7.82 -45.89 19.84
C GLY A 16 -8.81 -44.83 19.40
N THR A 17 -10.08 -45.24 19.27
CA THR A 17 -11.22 -44.35 19.19
C THR A 17 -11.42 -43.71 20.56
N ASP A 18 -11.21 -42.40 20.67
CA ASP A 18 -11.89 -41.58 21.67
C ASP A 18 -12.32 -40.26 21.03
N THR A 19 -13.63 -40.10 21.00
CA THR A 19 -14.36 -38.92 20.55
C THR A 19 -14.16 -37.76 21.50
N ILE A 20 -13.41 -36.73 21.08
CA ILE A 20 -13.59 -35.37 21.56
C ILE A 20 -13.71 -34.46 20.34
N SER A 21 -14.96 -34.17 19.98
CA SER A 21 -15.31 -33.14 19.01
C SER A 21 -14.94 -31.78 19.59
N LEU A 22 -13.93 -31.11 19.02
CA LEU A 22 -13.82 -29.66 18.78
C LEU A 22 -12.46 -29.39 18.07
N ASP A 23 -12.50 -28.74 16.90
CA ASP A 23 -11.37 -28.13 16.16
C ASP A 23 -10.29 -28.99 15.44
N HIS A 24 -10.65 -30.07 14.76
CA HIS A 24 -9.67 -30.93 14.06
C HIS A 24 -9.36 -30.62 12.58
N SER A 25 -10.07 -29.71 11.89
CA SER A 25 -9.80 -29.48 10.45
C SER A 25 -8.52 -28.70 10.22
N GLU A 26 -8.18 -27.74 11.08
CA GLU A 26 -6.99 -26.90 10.89
C GLU A 26 -5.70 -27.62 11.34
N ASN A 27 -5.78 -28.41 12.42
CA ASN A 27 -4.65 -29.18 12.93
C ASN A 27 -4.31 -30.39 12.05
N GLY A 28 -5.30 -31.04 11.43
CA GLY A 28 -5.06 -32.11 10.46
C GLY A 28 -4.30 -31.61 9.23
N VAL A 29 -4.69 -30.45 8.69
CA VAL A 29 -3.99 -29.84 7.54
C VAL A 29 -2.56 -29.40 7.90
N LYS A 30 -2.34 -28.89 9.12
CA LYS A 30 -0.99 -28.55 9.61
C LYS A 30 -0.12 -29.80 9.79
N TYR A 31 -0.69 -30.89 10.30
CA TYR A 31 0.01 -32.17 10.46
C TYR A 31 0.35 -32.80 9.09
N ASP A 32 -0.57 -32.78 8.13
CA ASP A 32 -0.33 -33.30 6.77
C ASP A 32 0.75 -32.50 6.03
N ARG A 33 0.76 -31.17 6.17
CA ARG A 33 1.84 -30.32 5.63
C ARG A 33 3.19 -30.64 6.27
N LEU A 34 3.22 -30.82 7.59
CA LEU A 34 4.44 -31.18 8.31
C LEU A 34 4.99 -32.56 7.87
N VAL A 35 4.11 -33.53 7.64
CA VAL A 35 4.48 -34.85 7.10
C VAL A 35 5.04 -34.72 5.67
N GLN A 36 4.41 -33.91 4.81
CA GLN A 36 4.91 -33.66 3.45
C GLN A 36 6.29 -32.98 3.47
N ASP A 37 6.49 -32.01 4.35
CA ASP A 37 7.76 -31.30 4.48
C ASP A 37 8.85 -32.21 5.07
N TYR A 38 8.51 -33.08 6.02
CA TYR A 38 9.43 -34.11 6.53
C TYR A 38 9.84 -35.11 5.43
N VAL A 39 8.90 -35.54 4.58
CA VAL A 39 9.20 -36.44 3.44
C VAL A 39 10.12 -35.75 2.42
N LYS A 40 9.87 -34.48 2.10
CA LYS A 40 10.74 -33.67 1.22
C LYS A 40 12.13 -33.45 1.82
N LEU A 41 12.21 -33.20 3.13
CA LEU A 41 13.49 -33.00 3.81
C LEU A 41 14.30 -34.30 3.85
N ARG A 42 13.63 -35.44 4.08
CA ARG A 42 14.25 -36.77 4.07
C ARG A 42 14.75 -37.16 2.68
N SER A 43 14.04 -36.81 1.60
CA SER A 43 14.52 -37.05 0.24
C SER A 43 15.74 -36.19 -0.09
N LYS A 44 15.73 -34.89 0.27
CA LYS A 44 16.89 -34.00 0.15
C LYS A 44 18.11 -34.51 0.93
N LEU A 45 17.92 -34.95 2.17
CA LEU A 45 18.98 -35.53 3.00
C LEU A 45 19.59 -36.78 2.36
N THR A 46 18.77 -37.61 1.72
CA THR A 46 19.23 -38.84 1.04
C THR A 46 20.09 -38.51 -0.17
N ILE A 47 19.69 -37.52 -0.97
CA ILE A 47 20.47 -37.05 -2.14
C ILE A 47 21.79 -36.42 -1.68
N LEU A 48 21.74 -35.55 -0.67
CA LEU A 48 22.94 -34.88 -0.16
C LEU A 48 23.94 -35.86 0.44
N LYS A 49 23.46 -36.86 1.19
CA LYS A 49 24.30 -37.94 1.71
C LYS A 49 24.96 -38.74 0.59
N LYS A 50 24.24 -39.00 -0.51
CA LYS A 50 24.80 -39.68 -1.69
C LYS A 50 25.88 -38.82 -2.36
N ALA A 51 25.61 -37.53 -2.59
CA ALA A 51 26.58 -36.60 -3.18
C ALA A 51 27.84 -36.46 -2.31
N TYR A 52 27.69 -36.40 -0.98
CA TYR A 52 28.82 -36.34 -0.05
C TYR A 52 29.68 -37.61 -0.10
N VAL A 53 29.06 -38.80 -0.18
CA VAL A 53 29.79 -40.06 -0.33
C VAL A 53 30.54 -40.10 -1.66
N GLU A 54 29.89 -39.73 -2.77
CA GLU A 54 30.53 -39.67 -4.10
C GLU A 54 31.72 -38.68 -4.11
N GLN A 55 31.58 -37.51 -3.46
CA GLN A 55 32.66 -36.54 -3.35
C GLN A 55 33.83 -37.06 -2.48
N SER A 56 33.53 -37.76 -1.38
CA SER A 56 34.54 -38.37 -0.52
C SER A 56 35.31 -39.49 -1.25
N GLU A 57 34.63 -40.30 -2.07
CA GLU A 57 35.26 -41.35 -2.88
C GLU A 57 36.14 -40.75 -3.99
N LEU A 58 35.68 -39.69 -4.66
CA LEU A 58 36.46 -38.98 -5.68
C LEU A 58 37.73 -38.33 -5.08
N SER A 59 37.62 -37.75 -3.88
CA SER A 59 38.77 -37.20 -3.16
C SER A 59 39.79 -38.29 -2.83
N ALA A 60 39.34 -39.45 -2.34
CA ALA A 60 40.22 -40.57 -2.04
C ALA A 60 40.94 -41.12 -3.29
N GLN A 61 40.26 -41.16 -4.45
CA GLN A 61 40.87 -41.56 -5.73
C GLN A 61 41.93 -40.55 -6.21
N LYS A 62 41.67 -39.24 -6.04
CA LYS A 62 42.65 -38.19 -6.37
C LYS A 62 43.88 -38.31 -5.48
N ASP A 63 43.72 -38.48 -4.18
CA ASP A 63 44.82 -38.68 -3.23
C ASP A 63 45.65 -39.92 -3.57
N GLN A 64 45.00 -41.02 -3.96
CA GLN A 64 45.71 -42.24 -4.40
C GLN A 64 46.49 -42.00 -5.69
N THR A 65 45.96 -41.22 -6.62
CA THR A 65 46.62 -40.88 -7.90
C THR A 65 47.82 -39.96 -7.67
N ILE A 66 47.68 -38.97 -6.80
CA ILE A 66 48.78 -38.07 -6.40
C ILE A 66 49.93 -38.88 -5.80
N ARG A 67 49.65 -39.79 -4.86
CA ARG A 67 50.69 -40.65 -4.26
C ARG A 67 51.40 -41.54 -5.28
N LYS A 68 50.71 -42.01 -6.33
CA LYS A 68 51.35 -42.79 -7.40
C LYS A 68 52.32 -41.92 -8.20
N PHE A 69 51.92 -40.70 -8.56
CA PHE A 69 52.80 -39.78 -9.27
C PHE A 69 53.98 -39.32 -8.42
N GLU A 70 53.80 -39.10 -7.11
CA GLU A 70 54.91 -38.81 -6.19
C GLU A 70 55.94 -39.94 -6.17
N LEU A 71 55.49 -41.20 -6.06
CA LEU A 71 56.39 -42.37 -6.12
C LEU A 71 57.09 -42.50 -7.48
N GLU A 72 56.43 -42.14 -8.58
CA GLU A 72 57.03 -42.15 -9.91
C GLU A 72 58.08 -41.03 -10.06
N ILE A 73 57.80 -39.83 -9.54
CA ILE A 73 58.74 -38.71 -9.49
C ILE A 73 59.98 -39.09 -8.68
N ASP A 74 59.80 -39.71 -7.50
CA ASP A 74 60.91 -40.17 -6.68
C ASP A 74 61.75 -41.24 -7.39
N GLY A 75 61.08 -42.18 -8.08
CA GLY A 75 61.75 -43.20 -8.88
C GLY A 75 62.53 -42.64 -10.06
N LEU A 76 61.97 -41.66 -10.77
CA LEU A 76 62.62 -40.96 -11.88
C LEU A 76 63.79 -40.09 -11.38
N SER A 77 63.62 -39.40 -10.25
CA SER A 77 64.67 -38.62 -9.59
C SER A 77 65.85 -39.49 -9.21
N PHE A 78 65.60 -40.64 -8.60
CA PHE A 78 66.65 -41.60 -8.25
C PHE A 78 67.38 -42.16 -9.48
N ARG A 79 66.64 -42.50 -10.54
CA ARG A 79 67.23 -42.98 -11.79
C ARG A 79 68.07 -41.89 -12.47
N ASN A 80 67.60 -40.65 -12.45
CA ASN A 80 68.36 -39.51 -12.96
C ASN A 80 69.64 -39.28 -12.14
N GLN A 81 69.58 -39.34 -10.81
CA GLN A 81 70.79 -39.26 -9.98
C GLN A 81 71.82 -40.36 -10.29
N GLN A 82 71.36 -41.60 -10.52
CA GLN A 82 72.26 -42.67 -10.94
C GLN A 82 72.87 -42.44 -12.33
N LEU A 83 72.07 -41.95 -13.27
CA LEU A 83 72.56 -41.62 -14.62
C LEU A 83 73.57 -40.48 -14.57
N THR A 84 73.32 -39.43 -13.80
CA THR A 84 74.26 -38.33 -13.58
C THR A 84 75.57 -38.85 -12.99
N ALA A 85 75.53 -39.66 -11.92
CA ALA A 85 76.73 -40.23 -11.32
C ALA A 85 77.51 -41.15 -12.29
N ARG A 86 76.80 -41.91 -13.14
CA ARG A 86 77.43 -42.75 -14.17
C ARG A 86 78.07 -41.91 -15.29
N VAL A 87 77.40 -40.85 -15.72
CA VAL A 87 77.94 -39.92 -16.72
C VAL A 87 79.18 -39.22 -16.18
N GLU A 88 79.16 -38.76 -14.94
CA GLU A 88 80.32 -38.16 -14.26
C GLU A 88 81.50 -39.15 -14.16
N SER A 89 81.23 -40.42 -13.81
CA SER A 89 82.25 -41.47 -13.80
C SER A 89 82.82 -41.75 -15.19
N LEU A 90 81.97 -41.82 -16.22
CA LEU A 90 82.40 -42.06 -17.60
C LEU A 90 83.19 -40.89 -18.18
N GLN A 91 82.84 -39.65 -17.82
CA GLN A 91 83.62 -38.46 -18.17
C GLN A 91 84.98 -38.49 -17.49
N LYS A 92 85.03 -38.87 -16.21
CA LYS A 92 86.29 -39.06 -15.49
C LYS A 92 87.18 -40.15 -16.12
N ASP A 93 86.59 -41.27 -16.53
CA ASP A 93 87.31 -42.36 -17.21
C ASP A 93 87.80 -41.96 -18.62
N LEU A 94 87.07 -41.07 -19.31
CA LEU A 94 87.47 -40.51 -20.60
C LEU A 94 88.59 -39.47 -20.47
N ASP A 95 88.55 -38.65 -19.43
CA ASP A 95 89.57 -37.65 -19.13
C ASP A 95 90.89 -38.30 -18.63
N GLU A 96 90.84 -39.50 -18.06
CA GLU A 96 92.00 -40.24 -17.55
C GLU A 96 92.74 -41.12 -18.59
N LYS A 97 92.34 -41.14 -19.88
CA LYS A 97 93.06 -41.89 -20.95
C LYS A 97 93.46 -41.04 -22.16
N PRO A 98 94.74 -40.64 -22.25
CA PRO A 98 95.41 -40.43 -23.53
C PRO A 98 96.47 -41.52 -23.80
N ASN A 99 96.44 -42.07 -25.02
CA ASN A 99 97.49 -42.82 -25.71
C ASN A 99 97.80 -44.26 -25.28
N GLN A 100 97.23 -45.22 -26.03
CA GLN A 100 97.97 -46.40 -26.49
C GLN A 100 97.52 -46.79 -27.92
N THR A 101 98.46 -46.64 -28.84
CA THR A 101 98.46 -47.12 -30.23
C THR A 101 98.84 -48.61 -30.33
N SER A 102 98.57 -49.21 -31.51
CA SER A 102 98.93 -50.55 -32.04
C SER A 102 97.83 -51.62 -31.85
N SER A 103 97.46 -52.46 -32.82
CA SER A 103 98.19 -53.03 -33.97
C SER A 103 97.22 -53.64 -35.01
N ALA A 104 97.59 -53.62 -36.29
CA ALA A 104 96.86 -54.22 -37.44
C ALA A 104 96.69 -55.76 -37.35
N PRO A 105 95.92 -56.39 -38.28
CA PRO A 105 96.59 -56.94 -39.46
C PRO A 105 95.83 -56.89 -40.80
N SER A 106 96.59 -56.50 -41.83
CA SER A 106 96.75 -57.14 -43.16
C SER A 106 95.64 -57.15 -44.22
N THR A 107 96.13 -56.86 -45.45
CA THR A 107 95.70 -57.30 -46.80
C THR A 107 94.72 -56.41 -47.58
N ALA A 108 95.25 -55.39 -48.26
CA ALA A 108 94.63 -54.88 -49.48
C ALA A 108 95.70 -54.34 -50.45
N GLN A 109 95.53 -54.65 -51.74
CA GLN A 109 96.41 -54.16 -52.79
C GLN A 109 96.33 -52.62 -52.87
N PRO A 110 97.47 -51.91 -53.06
CA PRO A 110 97.53 -50.46 -52.95
C PRO A 110 96.59 -49.71 -53.92
N ASN A 111 96.22 -50.33 -55.05
CA ASN A 111 95.32 -49.72 -56.04
C ASN A 111 93.83 -49.77 -55.62
N VAL A 112 93.38 -50.87 -55.02
CA VAL A 112 91.99 -51.01 -54.53
C VAL A 112 91.77 -50.14 -53.29
N LEU A 113 92.76 -50.07 -52.41
CA LEU A 113 92.77 -49.15 -51.27
C LEU A 113 92.75 -47.67 -51.72
N ALA A 114 93.49 -47.33 -52.78
CA ALA A 114 93.51 -45.98 -53.32
C ALA A 114 92.16 -45.61 -53.98
N GLU A 115 91.53 -46.53 -54.72
CA GLU A 115 90.19 -46.33 -55.28
C GLU A 115 89.11 -46.22 -54.20
N GLU A 116 89.15 -47.06 -53.16
CA GLU A 116 88.21 -46.99 -52.03
C GLU A 116 88.42 -45.70 -51.21
N LEU A 117 89.68 -45.28 -51.01
CA LEU A 117 90.00 -43.99 -50.40
C LEU A 117 89.46 -42.83 -51.25
N GLN A 118 89.64 -42.87 -52.57
CA GLN A 118 89.12 -41.86 -53.48
C GLN A 118 87.58 -41.82 -53.47
N HIS A 119 86.92 -42.99 -53.42
CA HIS A 119 85.47 -43.06 -53.30
C HIS A 119 84.99 -42.46 -51.97
N LYS A 120 85.65 -42.77 -50.84
CA LYS A 120 85.33 -42.16 -49.54
C LYS A 120 85.61 -40.67 -49.50
N ILE A 121 86.65 -40.18 -50.18
CA ILE A 121 86.91 -38.74 -50.33
C ILE A 121 85.78 -38.07 -51.12
N ASN A 122 85.34 -38.66 -52.22
CA ASN A 122 84.25 -38.12 -53.05
C ASN A 122 82.90 -38.17 -52.32
N GLU A 123 82.64 -39.24 -51.57
CA GLU A 123 81.46 -39.38 -50.72
C GLU A 123 81.46 -38.35 -49.60
N ASN A 124 82.57 -38.16 -48.89
CA ASN A 124 82.71 -37.09 -47.89
C ASN A 124 82.52 -35.70 -48.49
N GLN A 125 83.05 -35.43 -49.68
CA GLN A 125 82.81 -34.16 -50.37
C GLN A 125 81.32 -33.95 -50.67
N SER A 126 80.61 -35.01 -51.05
CA SER A 126 79.17 -34.96 -51.31
C SER A 126 78.37 -34.78 -50.02
N LEU A 127 78.75 -35.47 -48.94
CA LEU A 127 78.16 -35.30 -47.61
C LEU A 127 78.38 -33.89 -47.05
N HIS A 128 79.58 -33.31 -47.21
CA HIS A 128 79.86 -31.93 -46.81
C HIS A 128 79.02 -30.92 -47.59
N ARG A 129 78.82 -31.11 -48.90
CA ARG A 129 77.90 -30.26 -49.67
C ARG A 129 76.48 -30.36 -49.13
N ARG A 130 76.00 -31.58 -48.88
CA ARG A 130 74.64 -31.79 -48.36
C ARG A 130 74.46 -31.23 -46.96
N LEU A 131 75.48 -31.34 -46.11
CA LEU A 131 75.50 -30.79 -44.76
C LEU A 131 75.46 -29.25 -44.81
N ASN A 132 76.24 -28.63 -45.70
CA ASN A 132 76.21 -27.19 -45.89
C ASN A 132 74.85 -26.69 -46.42
N GLU A 133 74.23 -27.40 -47.37
CA GLU A 133 72.88 -27.09 -47.85
C GLU A 133 71.86 -27.13 -46.71
N LEU A 134 71.86 -28.21 -45.92
CA LEU A 134 70.99 -28.35 -44.74
C LEU A 134 71.25 -27.27 -43.70
N GLU A 135 72.52 -26.89 -43.47
CA GLU A 135 72.86 -25.82 -42.54
C GLU A 135 72.32 -24.47 -43.00
N VAL A 136 72.42 -24.16 -44.29
CA VAL A 136 71.85 -22.93 -44.89
C VAL A 136 70.32 -22.93 -44.76
N ASP A 137 69.65 -24.04 -45.07
CA ASP A 137 68.20 -24.16 -44.92
C ASP A 137 67.74 -23.99 -43.47
N LEU A 138 68.45 -24.59 -42.52
CA LEU A 138 68.16 -24.45 -41.09
C LEU A 138 68.38 -23.01 -40.62
N ARG A 139 69.47 -22.37 -41.02
CA ARG A 139 69.73 -20.95 -40.72
C ARG A 139 68.62 -20.06 -41.26
N GLN A 140 68.16 -20.31 -42.49
CA GLN A 140 67.07 -19.54 -43.09
C GLN A 140 65.74 -19.75 -42.35
N LYS A 141 65.45 -20.97 -41.90
CA LYS A 141 64.28 -21.26 -41.06
C LYS A 141 64.35 -20.58 -39.70
N ILE A 142 65.53 -20.55 -39.07
CA ILE A 142 65.74 -19.85 -37.79
C ILE A 142 65.42 -18.35 -37.95
N VAL A 143 65.99 -17.69 -38.97
CA VAL A 143 65.73 -16.26 -39.22
C VAL A 143 64.24 -15.99 -39.44
N LYS A 144 63.57 -16.79 -40.27
CA LYS A 144 62.11 -16.65 -40.48
C LYS A 144 61.32 -16.83 -39.18
N ASN A 145 61.66 -17.83 -38.39
CA ASN A 145 61.00 -18.07 -37.11
C ASN A 145 61.24 -16.90 -36.14
N GLU A 146 62.46 -16.37 -36.05
CA GLU A 146 62.77 -15.19 -35.24
C GLU A 146 61.97 -13.94 -35.67
N GLU A 147 61.80 -13.71 -36.97
CA GLU A 147 60.94 -12.64 -37.49
C GLU A 147 59.47 -12.86 -37.09
N THR A 148 58.95 -14.08 -37.23
CA THR A 148 57.57 -14.37 -36.79
C THR A 148 57.38 -14.20 -35.28
N ILE A 149 58.36 -14.58 -34.46
CA ILE A 149 58.32 -14.40 -33.01
C ILE A 149 58.26 -12.91 -32.68
N LYS A 150 59.12 -12.08 -33.29
CA LYS A 150 59.11 -10.62 -33.09
C LYS A 150 57.76 -10.00 -33.47
N GLN A 151 57.14 -10.46 -34.55
CA GLN A 151 55.85 -9.95 -34.98
C GLN A 151 54.72 -10.34 -34.00
N ILE A 152 54.69 -11.59 -33.55
CA ILE A 152 53.73 -12.06 -32.54
C ILE A 152 53.93 -11.32 -31.21
N GLU A 153 55.17 -11.06 -30.78
CA GLU A 153 55.48 -10.28 -29.57
C GLU A 153 54.97 -8.85 -29.69
N TYR A 154 55.15 -8.20 -30.84
CA TYR A 154 54.61 -6.86 -31.09
C TYR A 154 53.07 -6.84 -31.04
N GLU A 155 52.42 -7.80 -31.71
CA GLU A 155 50.95 -7.93 -31.70
C GLU A 155 50.42 -8.19 -30.29
N LYS A 156 51.10 -9.03 -29.50
CA LYS A 156 50.79 -9.28 -28.10
C LYS A 156 50.81 -7.99 -27.28
N ILE A 157 51.88 -7.20 -27.37
CA ILE A 157 52.00 -5.92 -26.64
C ILE A 157 50.87 -4.95 -27.01
N VAL A 158 50.50 -4.88 -28.29
CA VAL A 158 49.41 -4.01 -28.75
C VAL A 158 48.06 -4.49 -28.20
N LEU A 159 47.81 -5.80 -28.19
CA LEU A 159 46.59 -6.37 -27.63
C LEU A 159 46.51 -6.19 -26.12
N GLU A 160 47.61 -6.36 -25.39
CA GLU A 160 47.68 -6.09 -23.94
C GLU A 160 47.33 -4.64 -23.61
N LYS A 161 47.86 -3.66 -24.37
CA LYS A 161 47.49 -2.24 -24.19
C LYS A 161 46.01 -1.98 -24.47
N LYS A 162 45.44 -2.62 -25.49
CA LYS A 162 44.00 -2.50 -25.80
C LYS A 162 43.15 -3.13 -24.70
N LEU A 163 43.57 -4.27 -24.16
CA LEU A 163 42.91 -4.93 -23.05
C LEU A 163 42.91 -4.03 -21.82
N GLU A 164 44.07 -3.46 -21.45
CA GLU A 164 44.21 -2.56 -20.30
C GLU A 164 43.34 -1.29 -20.46
N ALA A 165 43.29 -0.72 -21.67
CA ALA A 165 42.39 0.39 -21.97
C ALA A 165 40.91 -0.01 -21.83
N LEU A 166 40.52 -1.19 -22.33
CA LEU A 166 39.16 -1.69 -22.22
C LEU A 166 38.78 -1.96 -20.76
N GLU A 167 39.65 -2.59 -19.99
CA GLU A 167 39.49 -2.85 -18.55
C GLU A 167 39.35 -1.55 -17.75
N SER A 168 40.20 -0.55 -18.02
CA SER A 168 40.09 0.76 -17.37
C SER A 168 38.75 1.46 -17.68
N SER A 169 38.28 1.37 -18.93
CA SER A 169 36.99 1.94 -19.34
C SER A 169 35.81 1.21 -18.69
N SER A 170 35.86 -0.13 -18.64
CA SER A 170 34.87 -0.99 -18.00
C SER A 170 34.76 -0.69 -16.51
N LYS A 171 35.91 -0.56 -15.83
CA LYS A 171 35.97 -0.20 -14.41
C LYS A 171 35.27 1.13 -14.12
N VAL A 172 35.52 2.17 -14.91
CA VAL A 172 34.84 3.47 -14.76
C VAL A 172 33.33 3.36 -15.00
N THR A 173 32.89 2.53 -15.95
CA THR A 173 31.45 2.30 -16.17
C THR A 173 30.79 1.56 -15.02
N ILE A 174 31.48 0.58 -14.42
CA ILE A 174 30.99 -0.14 -13.24
C ILE A 174 30.85 0.81 -12.06
N GLU A 175 31.88 1.61 -11.77
CA GLU A 175 31.83 2.61 -10.68
C GLU A 175 30.68 3.62 -10.86
N LYS A 176 30.38 4.03 -12.10
CA LYS A 176 29.22 4.90 -12.38
C LYS A 176 27.89 4.19 -12.10
N LEU A 177 27.74 2.96 -12.57
CA LEU A 177 26.53 2.15 -12.35
C LEU A 177 26.33 1.83 -10.87
N GLU A 178 27.39 1.56 -10.12
CA GLU A 178 27.33 1.37 -8.66
C GLU A 178 26.87 2.63 -7.93
N ASN A 179 27.41 3.80 -8.32
CA ASN A 179 26.97 5.08 -7.75
C ASN A 179 25.49 5.38 -8.06
N ASP A 180 25.04 5.10 -9.27
CA ASP A 180 23.63 5.31 -9.64
C ASP A 180 22.70 4.31 -8.95
N LYS A 181 23.15 3.05 -8.77
CA LYS A 181 22.45 2.05 -7.94
C LYS A 181 22.27 2.55 -6.51
N ILE A 182 23.32 3.06 -5.87
CA ILE A 182 23.25 3.60 -4.50
C ILE A 182 22.25 4.77 -4.43
N LYS A 183 22.26 5.69 -5.40
CA LYS A 183 21.28 6.80 -5.44
C LYS A 183 19.84 6.30 -5.55
N LEU A 184 19.60 5.29 -6.39
CA LEU A 184 18.26 4.70 -6.55
C LEU A 184 17.82 3.96 -5.27
N GLU A 185 18.72 3.23 -4.61
CA GLU A 185 18.45 2.59 -3.32
C GLU A 185 18.10 3.62 -2.24
N LEU A 186 18.83 4.73 -2.15
CA LEU A 186 18.50 5.83 -1.23
C LEU A 186 17.13 6.45 -1.53
N SER A 187 16.79 6.63 -2.81
CA SER A 187 15.48 7.14 -3.21
C SER A 187 14.34 6.16 -2.90
N LEU A 188 14.58 4.85 -3.05
CA LEU A 188 13.62 3.82 -2.67
C LEU A 188 13.38 3.83 -1.16
N ILE A 189 14.43 3.90 -0.34
CA ILE A 189 14.32 4.00 1.12
C ILE A 189 13.52 5.25 1.53
N GLN A 190 13.74 6.38 0.85
CA GLN A 190 12.96 7.61 1.10
C GLN A 190 11.47 7.42 0.77
N LEU A 191 11.15 6.81 -0.36
CA LEU A 191 9.76 6.52 -0.75
C LEU A 191 9.10 5.51 0.20
N GLU A 192 9.82 4.46 0.61
CA GLU A 192 9.33 3.48 1.59
C GLU A 192 9.02 4.14 2.94
N ASN A 193 9.86 5.07 3.39
CA ASN A 193 9.61 5.84 4.61
C ASN A 193 8.39 6.76 4.47
N GLN A 194 8.19 7.39 3.31
CA GLN A 194 6.98 8.19 3.04
C GLN A 194 5.71 7.32 3.05
N ILE A 195 5.76 6.15 2.40
CA ILE A 195 4.65 5.19 2.41
C ILE A 195 4.35 4.73 3.83
N ARG A 196 5.37 4.45 4.64
CA ARG A 196 5.21 4.08 6.05
C ARG A 196 4.53 5.19 6.85
N SER A 197 4.97 6.43 6.71
CA SER A 197 4.34 7.58 7.37
C SER A 197 2.86 7.73 6.98
N ILE A 198 2.53 7.58 5.70
CA ILE A 198 1.14 7.63 5.22
C ILE A 198 0.33 6.46 5.79
N HIS A 199 0.94 5.27 5.88
CA HIS A 199 0.30 4.10 6.47
C HIS A 199 0.00 4.30 7.95
N GLU A 200 0.94 4.82 8.73
CA GLU A 200 0.76 5.17 10.14
C GLU A 200 -0.34 6.22 10.32
N GLU A 201 -0.38 7.27 9.48
CA GLU A 201 -1.47 8.26 9.51
C GLU A 201 -2.83 7.66 9.18
N LYS A 202 -2.89 6.74 8.19
CA LYS A 202 -4.12 6.03 7.83
C LYS A 202 -4.59 5.16 9.00
N GLU A 203 -3.68 4.40 9.61
CA GLU A 203 -4.00 3.52 10.73
C GLU A 203 -4.47 4.33 11.95
N MET A 204 -3.87 5.49 12.22
CA MET A 204 -4.33 6.42 13.25
C MET A 204 -5.76 6.91 12.96
N LYS A 205 -6.06 7.31 11.73
CA LYS A 205 -7.41 7.73 11.33
C LYS A 205 -8.42 6.59 11.37
N GLU A 206 -8.02 5.38 11.00
CA GLU A 206 -8.85 4.18 11.06
C GLU A 206 -9.15 3.80 12.51
N ASN A 207 -8.15 3.86 13.41
CA ASN A 207 -8.34 3.66 14.83
C ASN A 207 -9.22 4.75 15.47
N GLU A 208 -9.10 6.01 15.04
CA GLU A 208 -10.02 7.08 15.45
C GLU A 208 -11.44 6.82 14.93
N LEU A 209 -11.60 6.32 13.71
CA LEU A 209 -12.90 5.95 13.15
C LEU A 209 -13.51 4.78 13.93
N ILE A 210 -12.75 3.73 14.20
CA ILE A 210 -13.18 2.58 15.02
C ILE A 210 -13.56 3.05 16.43
N LYS A 211 -12.80 3.96 17.02
CA LYS A 211 -13.13 4.54 18.32
C LYS A 211 -14.45 5.31 18.26
N LYS A 212 -14.63 6.19 17.28
CA LYS A 212 -15.88 6.93 17.05
C LYS A 212 -17.05 5.99 16.74
N GLU A 213 -16.82 4.91 16.01
CA GLU A 213 -17.81 3.88 15.70
C GLU A 213 -18.16 3.06 16.94
N SER A 214 -17.21 2.78 17.82
CA SER A 214 -17.47 2.13 19.11
C SER A 214 -18.24 3.04 20.07
N GLU A 215 -17.93 4.33 20.09
CA GLU A 215 -18.66 5.36 20.84
C GLU A 215 -20.08 5.53 20.27
N HIS A 216 -20.21 5.57 18.94
CA HIS A 216 -21.49 5.58 18.24
C HIS A 216 -22.29 4.31 18.52
N ASN A 217 -21.67 3.13 18.51
CA ASN A 217 -22.33 1.86 18.81
C ASN A 217 -22.73 1.73 20.29
N LEU A 218 -21.96 2.33 21.21
CA LEU A 218 -22.32 2.43 22.63
C LEU A 218 -23.50 3.38 22.81
N LEU A 219 -23.48 4.53 22.13
CA LEU A 219 -24.60 5.48 22.09
C LEU A 219 -25.81 4.87 21.39
N VAL A 220 -25.65 4.10 20.32
CA VAL A 220 -26.71 3.38 19.61
C VAL A 220 -27.25 2.25 20.46
N LYS A 221 -26.45 1.58 21.30
CA LYS A 221 -26.95 0.63 22.30
C LYS A 221 -27.73 1.32 23.42
N GLN A 222 -27.24 2.45 23.94
CA GLN A 222 -28.00 3.29 24.88
C GLN A 222 -29.30 3.82 24.24
N HIS A 223 -29.22 4.23 22.97
CA HIS A 223 -30.36 4.64 22.18
C HIS A 223 -31.26 3.46 21.80
N ALA A 224 -30.76 2.22 21.66
CA ALA A 224 -31.55 1.00 21.39
C ALA A 224 -32.29 0.53 22.64
N GLU A 225 -31.68 0.67 23.82
CA GLU A 225 -32.35 0.50 25.11
C GLU A 225 -33.43 1.59 25.32
N LEU A 226 -33.19 2.81 24.84
CA LEU A 226 -34.22 3.86 24.76
C LEU A 226 -35.20 3.68 23.58
N SER A 227 -34.81 2.98 22.51
CA SER A 227 -35.51 2.81 21.21
C SER A 227 -36.29 1.50 21.10
N LYS A 228 -36.41 0.70 22.18
CA LYS A 228 -37.69 -0.02 22.38
C LYS A 228 -38.87 0.95 22.43
N ASN A 229 -38.62 2.25 22.63
CA ASN A 229 -39.55 3.33 22.36
C ASN A 229 -39.12 4.15 21.13
N SER A 230 -39.72 3.82 19.99
CA SER A 230 -39.89 4.67 18.79
C SER A 230 -38.70 4.97 17.84
N SER A 231 -38.92 4.54 16.60
CA SER A 231 -38.09 4.56 15.39
C SER A 231 -37.97 5.94 14.73
N THR A 232 -36.78 6.37 14.28
CA THR A 232 -36.53 7.74 13.78
C THR A 232 -35.51 7.78 12.62
N SER A 233 -35.95 8.19 11.42
CA SER A 233 -35.12 9.01 10.50
C SER A 233 -35.93 9.67 9.38
N SER A 234 -37.01 9.07 8.86
CA SER A 234 -37.96 9.75 7.94
C SER A 234 -39.12 10.47 8.67
N LEU A 235 -39.30 10.18 9.96
CA LEU A 235 -40.30 10.77 10.85
C LEU A 235 -39.94 12.19 11.34
N ASN A 236 -38.70 12.65 11.18
CA ASN A 236 -38.21 13.82 11.92
C ASN A 236 -38.79 15.16 11.40
N ILE A 237 -38.92 15.36 10.08
CA ILE A 237 -39.49 16.62 9.55
C ILE A 237 -41.01 16.69 9.79
N GLN A 238 -41.70 15.55 9.73
CA GLN A 238 -43.15 15.49 9.91
C GLN A 238 -43.56 15.53 11.39
N SER A 239 -42.77 14.95 12.30
CA SER A 239 -42.97 15.12 13.75
C SER A 239 -42.66 16.55 14.18
N GLN A 240 -41.61 17.18 13.64
CA GLN A 240 -41.27 18.59 13.95
C GLN A 240 -42.33 19.57 13.46
N LYS A 241 -42.91 19.36 12.27
CA LYS A 241 -44.05 20.16 11.79
C LYS A 241 -45.25 20.02 12.74
N SER A 242 -45.50 18.82 13.24
CA SER A 242 -46.58 18.56 14.21
C SER A 242 -46.32 19.21 15.57
N GLU A 243 -45.06 19.27 16.01
CA GLU A 243 -44.63 19.84 17.29
C GLU A 243 -44.70 21.38 17.27
N ILE A 244 -44.18 22.02 16.22
CA ILE A 244 -44.32 23.47 16.01
C ILE A 244 -45.80 23.86 15.87
N THR A 245 -46.59 23.04 15.16
CA THR A 245 -48.04 23.26 15.04
C THR A 245 -48.73 23.12 16.40
N THR A 246 -48.27 22.22 17.28
CA THR A 246 -48.82 22.03 18.62
C THR A 246 -48.47 23.20 19.56
N ILE A 247 -47.25 23.71 19.48
CA ILE A 247 -46.82 24.88 20.27
C ILE A 247 -47.58 26.14 19.83
N LEU A 248 -47.77 26.36 18.53
CA LEU A 248 -48.57 27.49 18.04
C LEU A 248 -50.04 27.44 18.52
N LYS A 249 -50.61 26.23 18.66
CA LYS A 249 -51.95 26.05 19.23
C LYS A 249 -51.99 26.44 20.70
N LEU A 250 -50.97 26.09 21.48
CA LEU A 250 -50.87 26.48 22.88
C LEU A 250 -50.77 28.00 23.04
N ILE A 251 -49.96 28.66 22.21
CA ILE A 251 -49.81 30.13 22.19
C ILE A 251 -51.14 30.83 21.85
N LEU A 252 -51.87 30.36 20.84
CA LEU A 252 -53.16 30.96 20.46
C LEU A 252 -54.21 30.76 21.56
N ASN A 253 -54.21 29.60 22.21
CA ASN A 253 -55.10 29.33 23.34
C ASN A 253 -54.76 30.20 24.56
N SER A 254 -53.48 30.38 24.91
CA SER A 254 -53.08 31.26 26.01
C SER A 254 -53.44 32.72 25.72
N LEU A 255 -53.27 33.20 24.49
CA LEU A 255 -53.76 34.52 24.06
C LEU A 255 -55.28 34.64 24.17
N SER A 256 -56.04 33.63 23.74
CA SER A 256 -57.51 33.61 23.75
C SER A 256 -58.09 33.74 25.17
N GLN A 257 -57.35 33.25 26.18
CA GLN A 257 -57.74 33.32 27.59
C GLN A 257 -57.48 34.70 28.23
N ILE A 258 -56.58 35.52 27.67
CA ILE A 258 -56.26 36.86 28.20
C ILE A 258 -57.41 37.85 27.94
N TYR A 259 -58.06 37.80 26.76
CA TYR A 259 -59.07 38.80 26.38
C TYR A 259 -60.33 38.80 27.26
N PRO A 260 -60.93 37.66 27.62
CA PRO A 260 -62.07 37.65 28.55
C PRO A 260 -61.73 38.25 29.92
N CYS A 261 -60.52 38.00 30.42
CA CYS A 261 -60.06 38.57 31.69
C CYS A 261 -59.87 40.10 31.58
N LEU A 262 -59.32 40.59 30.47
CA LEU A 262 -59.23 42.02 30.18
C LEU A 262 -60.62 42.66 30.00
N GLU A 263 -61.54 42.01 29.30
CA GLU A 263 -62.90 42.50 29.07
C GLU A 263 -63.63 42.70 30.39
N GLU A 264 -63.52 41.71 31.29
CA GLU A 264 -64.15 41.75 32.60
C GLU A 264 -63.50 42.78 33.54
N ARG A 265 -62.18 42.95 33.49
CA ARG A 265 -61.46 44.03 34.20
C ARG A 265 -61.93 45.43 33.76
N PHE A 266 -62.18 45.62 32.47
CA PHE A 266 -62.60 46.90 31.89
C PHE A 266 -64.12 47.05 31.72
N ASN A 267 -64.94 46.16 32.30
CA ASN A 267 -66.41 46.18 32.18
C ASN A 267 -67.06 47.52 32.58
N LYS A 268 -66.44 48.30 33.46
CA LYS A 268 -66.92 49.65 33.85
C LYS A 268 -66.79 50.68 32.71
N LYS A 269 -65.90 50.47 31.73
CA LYS A 269 -65.72 51.30 30.53
C LYS A 269 -66.34 50.59 29.32
N SER A 270 -67.65 50.79 29.10
CA SER A 270 -68.44 49.98 28.16
C SER A 270 -67.94 49.99 26.71
N ASN A 271 -67.26 51.06 26.28
CA ASN A 271 -66.69 51.13 24.93
C ASN A 271 -65.41 50.28 24.79
N LEU A 272 -64.52 50.31 25.80
CA LEU A 272 -63.27 49.55 25.81
C LEU A 272 -63.54 48.05 26.00
N SER A 273 -64.45 47.68 26.91
CA SER A 273 -64.90 46.29 27.09
C SER A 273 -65.48 45.71 25.79
N LYS A 274 -66.33 46.44 25.07
CA LYS A 274 -66.83 46.02 23.74
C LYS A 274 -65.72 45.87 22.69
N GLN A 275 -64.70 46.72 22.70
CA GLN A 275 -63.56 46.60 21.78
C GLN A 275 -62.71 45.37 22.11
N ILE A 276 -62.46 45.10 23.40
CA ILE A 276 -61.74 43.91 23.86
C ILE A 276 -62.50 42.63 23.46
N GLY A 277 -63.82 42.58 23.67
CA GLY A 277 -64.65 41.45 23.25
C GLY A 277 -64.66 41.23 21.73
N LYS A 278 -64.72 42.31 20.93
CA LYS A 278 -64.57 42.22 19.46
C LYS A 278 -63.21 41.65 19.06
N THR A 279 -62.14 42.09 19.70
CA THR A 279 -60.77 41.65 19.39
C THR A 279 -60.52 40.20 19.79
N GLY A 280 -61.07 39.77 20.92
CA GLY A 280 -61.10 38.36 21.31
C GLY A 280 -61.88 37.48 20.32
N ASN A 281 -62.94 38.00 19.69
CA ASN A 281 -63.66 37.27 18.64
C ASN A 281 -62.84 37.13 17.36
N TYR A 282 -62.07 38.15 16.95
CA TYR A 282 -61.13 38.02 15.84
C TYR A 282 -60.05 36.97 16.14
N LEU A 283 -59.54 36.91 17.36
CA LEU A 283 -58.57 35.89 17.76
C LEU A 283 -59.14 34.46 17.70
N LYS A 284 -60.38 34.26 18.16
CA LYS A 284 -61.09 32.97 18.05
C LYS A 284 -61.37 32.59 16.59
N GLN A 285 -61.67 33.57 15.75
CA GLN A 285 -61.80 33.37 14.30
C GLN A 285 -60.46 32.99 13.67
N LEU A 286 -59.36 33.64 14.06
CA LEU A 286 -58.01 33.29 13.61
C LEU A 286 -57.60 31.89 14.04
N GLU A 287 -57.87 31.52 15.28
CA GLU A 287 -57.65 30.19 15.81
C GLU A 287 -58.41 29.14 14.97
N LYS A 288 -59.71 29.36 14.69
CA LYS A 288 -60.51 28.49 13.84
C LYS A 288 -59.99 28.40 12.39
N LEU A 289 -59.65 29.53 11.79
CA LEU A 289 -59.13 29.58 10.41
C LEU A 289 -57.75 28.92 10.29
N PHE A 290 -56.93 29.00 11.34
CA PHE A 290 -55.65 28.31 11.44
C PHE A 290 -55.85 26.78 11.55
N TYR A 291 -56.83 26.32 12.34
CA TYR A 291 -57.16 24.89 12.44
C TYR A 291 -57.75 24.31 11.14
N GLU A 292 -58.52 25.11 10.40
CA GLU A 292 -59.15 24.68 9.14
C GLU A 292 -58.24 24.85 7.91
N PHE A 293 -56.99 25.32 8.09
CA PHE A 293 -56.03 25.59 7.01
C PHE A 293 -56.59 26.52 5.91
N LYS A 294 -57.48 27.45 6.27
CA LYS A 294 -58.17 28.37 5.34
C LYS A 294 -57.39 29.65 5.11
N TRP A 295 -56.28 29.50 4.39
CA TRP A 295 -55.23 30.50 4.36
C TRP A 295 -55.55 31.83 3.64
N LYS A 296 -56.61 31.92 2.83
CA LYS A 296 -56.99 33.18 2.16
C LYS A 296 -57.85 34.10 3.05
N GLU A 297 -58.56 33.54 4.02
CA GLU A 297 -59.48 34.26 4.91
C GLU A 297 -58.77 34.81 6.16
N THR A 298 -57.58 34.28 6.47
CA THR A 298 -56.76 34.69 7.62
C THR A 298 -56.12 36.07 7.45
N ASP A 299 -55.73 36.48 6.23
CA ASP A 299 -55.00 37.75 6.01
C ASP A 299 -55.81 38.98 6.44
N PHE A 300 -57.11 39.01 6.11
CA PHE A 300 -58.02 40.08 6.51
C PHE A 300 -58.21 40.08 8.04
N THR A 301 -58.45 38.90 8.60
CA THR A 301 -58.73 38.73 10.04
C THR A 301 -57.50 39.07 10.90
N ILE A 302 -56.27 38.79 10.42
CA ILE A 302 -55.01 39.15 11.09
C ILE A 302 -54.85 40.68 11.15
N ASN A 303 -55.11 41.38 10.03
CA ASN A 303 -54.99 42.83 9.98
C ASN A 303 -56.01 43.51 10.92
N GLU A 304 -57.28 43.11 10.88
CA GLU A 304 -58.32 43.64 11.78
C GLU A 304 -58.02 43.35 13.26
N PHE A 305 -57.49 42.17 13.58
CA PHE A 305 -57.05 41.82 14.93
C PHE A 305 -55.93 42.73 15.44
N PHE A 306 -54.90 42.99 14.62
CA PHE A 306 -53.80 43.86 15.00
C PHE A 306 -54.25 45.33 15.11
N ASP A 307 -55.10 45.82 14.21
CA ASP A 307 -55.59 47.20 14.24
C ASP A 307 -56.48 47.50 15.45
N GLU A 308 -57.40 46.59 15.79
CA GLU A 308 -58.22 46.74 17.00
C GLU A 308 -57.39 46.55 18.28
N ASN A 309 -56.40 45.64 18.28
CA ASN A 309 -55.48 45.50 19.41
C ASN A 309 -54.66 46.75 19.65
N HIS A 310 -54.11 47.38 18.61
CA HIS A 310 -53.34 48.59 18.78
C HIS A 310 -54.18 49.70 19.44
N LYS A 311 -55.45 49.84 19.04
CA LYS A 311 -56.39 50.79 19.68
C LYS A 311 -56.65 50.45 21.15
N ILE A 312 -56.77 49.17 21.49
CA ILE A 312 -56.92 48.70 22.88
C ILE A 312 -55.66 49.02 23.69
N PHE A 313 -54.48 48.68 23.18
CA PHE A 313 -53.19 48.96 23.84
C PHE A 313 -53.03 50.45 24.12
N GLN A 314 -53.31 51.31 23.13
CA GLN A 314 -53.26 52.76 23.28
C GLN A 314 -54.26 53.27 24.33
N THR A 315 -55.47 52.70 24.39
CA THR A 315 -56.48 53.07 25.39
C THR A 315 -56.05 52.62 26.80
N ILE A 316 -55.50 51.42 26.96
CA ILE A 316 -54.97 50.92 28.24
C ILE A 316 -53.78 51.76 28.73
N ILE A 317 -52.88 52.13 27.82
CA ILE A 317 -51.72 53.01 28.10
C ILE A 317 -52.19 54.41 28.56
N ASN A 318 -53.29 54.91 28.00
CA ASN A 318 -53.89 56.18 28.39
C ASN A 318 -54.60 56.08 29.75
N ASP A 319 -55.33 55.00 30.01
CA ASP A 319 -56.02 54.71 31.27
C ASP A 319 -55.07 54.56 32.47
N LEU A 320 -53.85 54.06 32.25
CA LEU A 320 -52.80 54.02 33.26
C LEU A 320 -52.34 55.41 33.72
N ASN A 321 -52.66 56.49 32.98
CA ASN A 321 -52.38 57.87 33.41
C ASN A 321 -53.49 58.44 34.32
N GLU A 322 -54.70 57.90 34.25
CA GLU A 322 -55.88 58.42 34.99
C GLU A 322 -56.14 57.65 36.29
N SER A 323 -55.46 56.52 36.53
CA SER A 323 -55.77 55.63 37.64
C SER A 323 -54.79 55.75 38.82
N ASN A 324 -55.41 56.07 39.98
CA ASN A 324 -54.94 56.04 41.37
C ASN A 324 -54.40 57.33 41.99
N ASN A 325 -54.98 57.64 43.17
CA ASN A 325 -54.55 58.71 44.08
C ASN A 325 -53.35 58.31 44.95
N ASN A 326 -52.87 57.06 44.89
CA ASN A 326 -51.73 56.56 45.67
C ASN A 326 -50.41 56.74 44.91
N ALA A 327 -49.48 57.48 45.51
CA ALA A 327 -48.20 57.85 44.90
C ALA A 327 -47.30 56.67 44.53
N ASP A 328 -47.36 55.55 45.26
CA ASP A 328 -46.48 54.39 44.99
C ASP A 328 -47.06 53.49 43.90
N ILE A 329 -48.39 53.29 43.86
CA ILE A 329 -49.03 52.64 42.71
C ILE A 329 -48.86 53.50 41.46
N PHE A 330 -48.91 54.83 41.58
CA PHE A 330 -48.65 55.74 40.45
C PHE A 330 -47.25 55.55 39.86
N LYS A 331 -46.21 55.37 40.70
CA LYS A 331 -44.85 55.06 40.23
C LYS A 331 -44.78 53.71 39.51
N ILE A 332 -45.47 52.68 40.01
CA ILE A 332 -45.50 51.36 39.40
C ILE A 332 -46.27 51.39 38.08
N ASN A 333 -47.44 52.06 38.01
CA ASN A 333 -48.18 52.29 36.78
C ASN A 333 -47.33 53.03 35.73
N LYS A 334 -46.47 53.97 36.13
CA LYS A 334 -45.51 54.63 35.23
C LYS A 334 -44.45 53.66 34.69
N LYS A 335 -43.95 52.72 35.50
CA LYS A 335 -43.05 51.64 35.04
C LYS A 335 -43.76 50.71 34.05
N ILE A 336 -44.98 50.26 34.38
CA ILE A 336 -45.82 49.41 33.52
C ILE A 336 -46.06 50.11 32.17
N LYS A 337 -46.37 51.41 32.18
CA LYS A 337 -46.56 52.22 30.97
C LYS A 337 -45.32 52.23 30.08
N ILE A 338 -44.11 52.35 30.64
CA ILE A 338 -42.87 52.33 29.85
C ILE A 338 -42.72 50.99 29.12
N TYR A 339 -43.04 49.87 29.77
CA TYR A 339 -42.94 48.56 29.15
C TYR A 339 -44.06 48.27 28.16
N LEU A 340 -45.29 48.72 28.44
CA LEU A 340 -46.40 48.65 27.48
C LEU A 340 -46.14 49.51 26.23
N ASN A 341 -45.57 50.71 26.38
CA ASN A 341 -45.17 51.53 25.23
C ASN A 341 -44.07 50.86 24.40
N LYS A 342 -43.10 50.19 25.04
CA LYS A 342 -42.07 49.43 24.34
C LYS A 342 -42.65 48.22 23.62
N LEU A 343 -43.60 47.54 24.25
CA LEU A 343 -44.31 46.41 23.66
C LEU A 343 -45.17 46.86 22.47
N ASP A 344 -45.89 47.97 22.60
CA ASP A 344 -46.72 48.56 21.55
C ASP A 344 -45.87 49.02 20.35
N LEU A 345 -44.75 49.72 20.59
CA LEU A 345 -43.80 50.07 19.53
C LEU A 345 -43.21 48.84 18.82
N PHE A 346 -42.92 47.76 19.56
CA PHE A 346 -42.40 46.53 18.98
C PHE A 346 -43.45 45.76 18.17
N LEU A 347 -44.70 45.74 18.66
CA LEU A 347 -45.82 45.07 18.00
C LEU A 347 -46.32 45.83 16.77
N PHE A 348 -46.33 47.17 16.82
CA PHE A 348 -47.07 48.03 15.88
C PHE A 348 -46.29 49.22 15.28
N GLY A 349 -45.04 49.48 15.68
CA GLY A 349 -44.33 50.71 15.30
C GLY A 349 -43.90 50.78 13.82
N GLU A 350 -44.20 51.88 13.13
CA GLU A 350 -43.92 52.02 11.68
C GLU A 350 -42.43 52.06 11.29
N ASN A 351 -41.53 52.31 12.24
CA ASN A 351 -40.12 52.66 11.99
C ASN A 351 -39.12 51.51 12.05
N ASP A 352 -39.51 50.28 12.43
CA ASP A 352 -38.60 49.14 12.49
C ASP A 352 -38.70 48.26 11.24
N VAL A 353 -37.56 47.82 10.72
CA VAL A 353 -37.42 47.10 9.44
C VAL A 353 -38.13 45.73 9.46
N GLU A 354 -38.58 45.24 10.62
CA GLU A 354 -39.35 44.01 10.75
C GLU A 354 -40.27 44.03 11.98
N THR A 355 -41.37 44.79 11.93
CA THR A 355 -42.39 44.75 12.99
C THR A 355 -42.93 43.34 13.23
N PHE A 356 -43.35 43.02 14.46
CA PHE A 356 -43.91 41.70 14.79
C PHE A 356 -45.09 41.31 13.88
N SER A 357 -45.92 42.27 13.47
CA SER A 357 -46.98 42.07 12.46
C SER A 357 -46.43 41.65 11.09
N LYS A 358 -45.32 42.23 10.61
CA LYS A 358 -44.65 41.82 9.36
C LYS A 358 -43.96 40.45 9.52
N LEU A 359 -43.37 40.18 10.69
CA LEU A 359 -42.70 38.91 11.01
C LEU A 359 -43.70 37.74 11.08
N THR A 360 -44.84 37.93 11.73
CA THR A 360 -45.93 36.95 11.79
C THR A 360 -46.50 36.67 10.39
N ARG A 361 -46.59 37.68 9.52
CA ARG A 361 -46.97 37.50 8.11
C ARG A 361 -45.95 36.69 7.30
N LYS A 362 -44.66 36.95 7.48
CA LYS A 362 -43.58 36.18 6.83
C LYS A 362 -43.57 34.73 7.31
N LEU A 363 -43.72 34.51 8.62
CA LEU A 363 -43.88 33.18 9.22
C LEU A 363 -45.03 32.42 8.58
N TYR A 364 -46.17 33.08 8.50
CA TYR A 364 -47.39 32.53 7.94
C TYR A 364 -47.25 32.12 6.47
N GLU A 365 -46.62 32.96 5.63
CA GLU A 365 -46.32 32.63 4.23
C GLU A 365 -45.30 31.47 4.10
N SER A 366 -44.33 31.37 5.01
CA SER A 366 -43.41 30.22 5.06
C SER A 366 -44.14 28.91 5.39
N PHE A 367 -45.09 28.91 6.33
CA PHE A 367 -45.92 27.75 6.65
C PHE A 367 -46.83 27.33 5.48
N LYS A 368 -47.42 28.31 4.78
CA LYS A 368 -48.29 28.10 3.62
C LYS A 368 -47.55 27.53 2.41
N THR A 369 -46.32 27.97 2.16
CA THR A 369 -45.51 27.55 1.00
C THR A 369 -44.69 26.29 1.26
N GLY A 370 -44.64 25.80 2.50
CA GLY A 370 -43.85 24.62 2.88
C GLY A 370 -42.34 24.84 2.78
N LYS A 371 -41.89 26.09 2.59
CA LYS A 371 -40.48 26.44 2.65
C LYS A 371 -40.00 26.33 4.10
N ILE A 372 -38.83 25.72 4.23
CA ILE A 372 -38.13 25.53 5.49
C ILE A 372 -38.06 26.88 6.23
N LEU A 373 -38.54 26.91 7.48
CA LEU A 373 -38.73 28.10 8.32
C LEU A 373 -37.42 28.72 8.85
N ILE A 374 -36.30 28.48 8.17
CA ILE A 374 -34.96 28.49 8.77
C ILE A 374 -34.12 29.46 7.97
N SER A 375 -33.99 30.66 8.53
CA SER A 375 -33.00 31.70 8.20
C SER A 375 -33.44 33.08 8.70
N ASN A 376 -34.58 33.24 9.38
CA ASN A 376 -34.95 34.56 9.86
C ASN A 376 -34.42 34.79 11.28
N GLU A 377 -33.11 35.01 11.40
CA GLU A 377 -32.48 35.55 12.62
C GLU A 377 -33.29 36.71 13.20
N VAL A 378 -33.94 37.50 12.33
CA VAL A 378 -34.78 38.62 12.73
C VAL A 378 -36.04 38.19 13.48
N LEU A 379 -36.67 37.07 13.12
CA LEU A 379 -37.79 36.52 13.89
C LEU A 379 -37.33 36.06 15.27
N MET A 380 -36.19 35.38 15.35
CA MET A 380 -35.65 34.85 16.60
C MET A 380 -35.24 35.98 17.55
N ASN A 381 -34.60 37.01 17.01
CA ASN A 381 -34.28 38.22 17.74
C ASN A 381 -35.56 38.96 18.18
N GLY A 382 -36.59 38.99 17.33
CA GLY A 382 -37.90 39.53 17.65
C GLY A 382 -38.61 38.79 18.80
N LEU A 383 -38.63 37.46 18.77
CA LEU A 383 -39.24 36.64 19.84
C LEU A 383 -38.47 36.77 21.16
N ARG A 384 -37.13 36.84 21.11
CA ARG A 384 -36.30 37.10 22.30
C ARG A 384 -36.58 38.48 22.89
N ASN A 385 -36.63 39.52 22.04
CA ASN A 385 -36.97 40.88 22.46
C ASN A 385 -38.37 40.96 23.07
N MET A 386 -39.36 40.26 22.51
CA MET A 386 -40.71 40.18 23.08
C MET A 386 -40.68 39.51 24.47
N SER A 387 -39.99 38.38 24.61
CA SER A 387 -39.85 37.67 25.89
C SER A 387 -39.22 38.56 26.97
N ASP A 388 -38.17 39.32 26.62
CA ASP A 388 -37.49 40.24 27.54
C ASP A 388 -38.37 41.43 27.96
N ILE A 389 -39.21 41.95 27.05
CA ILE A 389 -40.18 43.01 27.39
C ILE A 389 -41.28 42.45 28.29
N LEU A 390 -41.77 41.22 28.02
CA LEU A 390 -42.76 40.54 28.85
C LEU A 390 -42.23 40.26 30.26
N ASP A 391 -40.96 39.90 30.41
CA ASP A 391 -40.33 39.73 31.74
C ASP A 391 -40.38 40.99 32.58
N LYS A 392 -39.98 42.11 31.98
CA LYS A 392 -39.96 43.40 32.66
C LYS A 392 -41.37 43.89 32.97
N LEU A 393 -42.34 43.62 32.10
CA LEU A 393 -43.75 43.92 32.32
C LEU A 393 -44.32 43.06 33.46
N LEU A 394 -44.06 41.76 33.45
CA LEU A 394 -44.53 40.82 34.46
C LEU A 394 -43.95 41.14 35.84
N PHE A 395 -42.68 41.51 35.90
CA PHE A 395 -42.06 42.00 37.14
C PHE A 395 -42.79 43.23 37.69
N ALA A 396 -43.10 44.21 36.84
CA ALA A 396 -43.81 45.42 37.26
C ALA A 396 -45.29 45.15 37.65
N LEU A 397 -45.95 44.19 36.99
CA LEU A 397 -47.31 43.75 37.34
C LEU A 397 -47.33 43.00 38.68
N ASN A 398 -46.34 42.15 38.95
CA ASN A 398 -46.19 41.48 40.24
C ASN A 398 -45.86 42.46 41.38
N GLU A 399 -45.02 43.48 41.11
CA GLU A 399 -44.75 44.58 42.05
C GLU A 399 -46.05 45.34 42.37
N LYS A 400 -46.90 45.57 41.36
CA LYS A 400 -48.22 46.18 41.53
C LYS A 400 -49.16 45.30 42.36
N LEU A 401 -49.29 44.02 42.02
CA LEU A 401 -50.16 43.09 42.70
C LEU A 401 -49.77 42.94 44.19
N SER A 402 -48.47 42.85 44.49
CA SER A 402 -47.96 42.85 45.87
C SER A 402 -48.34 44.10 46.66
N MET A 403 -48.37 45.27 46.00
CA MET A 403 -48.82 46.52 46.62
C MET A 403 -50.35 46.60 46.76
N GLU A 404 -51.11 46.01 45.85
CA GLU A 404 -52.57 45.94 45.95
C GLU A 404 -53.01 45.06 47.14
N TYR A 405 -52.30 43.96 47.41
CA TYR A 405 -52.49 43.16 48.64
C TYR A 405 -52.13 43.94 49.90
N SER A 406 -51.06 44.74 49.90
CA SER A 406 -50.67 45.51 51.08
C SER A 406 -51.62 46.67 51.38
N LEU A 407 -52.38 47.12 50.38
CA LEU A 407 -53.32 48.23 50.46
C LEU A 407 -54.80 47.79 50.59
N ASN A 408 -55.09 46.49 50.73
CA ASN A 408 -56.43 45.92 50.85
C ASN A 408 -57.40 46.39 49.74
N TYR A 409 -56.97 46.30 48.48
CA TYR A 409 -57.85 46.54 47.33
C TYR A 409 -59.01 45.51 47.27
N PRO A 410 -60.12 45.81 46.57
CA PRO A 410 -61.26 44.90 46.49
C PRO A 410 -60.83 43.54 45.93
N ASP A 411 -61.17 42.44 46.62
CA ASP A 411 -60.76 41.08 46.27
C ASP A 411 -60.95 40.76 44.78
N ASN A 412 -62.07 41.20 44.18
CA ASN A 412 -62.36 40.99 42.77
C ASN A 412 -61.33 41.67 41.82
N LEU A 413 -60.80 42.84 42.17
CA LEU A 413 -59.81 43.52 41.32
C LEU A 413 -58.45 42.81 41.42
N THR A 414 -58.09 42.38 42.63
CA THR A 414 -56.85 41.66 42.92
C THR A 414 -56.83 40.29 42.24
N THR A 415 -57.93 39.53 42.29
CA THR A 415 -58.07 38.24 41.60
C THR A 415 -57.96 38.36 40.08
N MET A 416 -58.42 39.47 39.51
CA MET A 416 -58.31 39.70 38.07
C MET A 416 -56.87 40.05 37.66
N ASP A 417 -56.14 40.78 38.49
CA ASP A 417 -54.73 41.07 38.26
C ASP A 417 -53.86 39.81 38.46
N GLU A 418 -54.22 38.91 39.39
CA GLU A 418 -53.63 37.55 39.50
C GLU A 418 -53.85 36.72 38.23
N CYS A 419 -55.08 36.69 37.70
CA CYS A 419 -55.39 35.97 36.47
C CYS A 419 -54.60 36.52 35.28
N LEU A 420 -54.51 37.85 35.13
CA LEU A 420 -53.72 38.47 34.05
C LEU A 420 -52.23 38.14 34.16
N VAL A 421 -51.65 38.21 35.36
CA VAL A 421 -50.25 37.81 35.60
C VAL A 421 -50.04 36.35 35.23
N SER A 422 -50.95 35.46 35.64
CA SER A 422 -50.88 34.02 35.34
C SER A 422 -50.91 33.75 33.83
N TYR A 423 -51.86 34.36 33.12
CA TYR A 423 -51.99 34.16 31.66
C TYR A 423 -50.83 34.78 30.87
N ILE A 424 -50.31 35.93 31.28
CA ILE A 424 -49.10 36.53 30.65
C ILE A 424 -47.87 35.66 30.92
N THR A 425 -47.78 35.05 32.10
CA THR A 425 -46.71 34.09 32.44
C THR A 425 -46.77 32.85 31.55
N GLN A 426 -47.97 32.28 31.37
CA GLN A 426 -48.18 31.13 30.51
C GLN A 426 -47.84 31.46 29.04
N PHE A 427 -48.32 32.59 28.54
CA PHE A 427 -48.01 33.06 27.19
C PHE A 427 -46.49 33.22 26.95
N LYS A 428 -45.77 33.76 27.93
CA LYS A 428 -44.30 33.89 27.87
C LYS A 428 -43.59 32.53 27.87
N GLN A 429 -44.07 31.57 28.67
CA GLN A 429 -43.53 30.20 28.69
C GLN A 429 -43.72 29.53 27.33
N ASP A 430 -44.90 29.66 26.73
CA ASP A 430 -45.20 29.10 25.42
C ASP A 430 -44.31 29.71 24.31
N LEU A 431 -44.06 31.03 24.36
CA LEU A 431 -43.11 31.71 23.45
C LEU A 431 -41.66 31.24 23.62
N THR A 432 -41.26 30.89 24.84
CA THR A 432 -39.90 30.40 25.14
C THR A 432 -39.71 28.98 24.62
N GLN A 433 -40.74 28.13 24.71
CA GLN A 433 -40.74 26.79 24.10
C GLN A 433 -40.61 26.84 22.58
N LEU A 434 -41.28 27.81 21.93
CA LEU A 434 -41.12 28.03 20.48
C LEU A 434 -39.69 28.41 20.10
N ASN A 435 -39.01 29.21 20.92
CA ASN A 435 -37.61 29.60 20.72
C ASN A 435 -36.65 28.39 20.83
N LEU A 436 -36.86 27.52 21.82
CA LEU A 436 -36.03 26.33 22.04
C LEU A 436 -36.13 25.32 20.89
N VAL A 437 -37.34 25.06 20.40
CA VAL A 437 -37.56 24.14 19.26
C VAL A 437 -36.91 24.67 17.98
N ASN A 438 -36.93 25.99 17.75
CA ASN A 438 -36.28 26.59 16.58
C ASN A 438 -34.74 26.56 16.66
N ASN A 439 -34.13 26.72 17.83
CA ASN A 439 -32.66 26.61 17.98
C ASN A 439 -32.14 25.19 17.70
N LEU A 440 -32.93 24.17 18.04
CA LEU A 440 -32.62 22.78 17.68
C LEU A 440 -32.69 22.58 16.16
N VAL A 441 -33.66 23.21 15.52
CA VAL A 441 -33.88 23.17 14.08
C VAL A 441 -32.73 23.87 13.30
N ASP A 442 -32.23 25.01 13.79
CA ASP A 442 -31.02 25.67 13.24
C ASP A 442 -29.77 24.80 13.38
N SER A 443 -29.63 24.11 14.51
CA SER A 443 -28.50 23.20 14.76
C SER A 443 -28.52 21.99 13.82
N ILE A 444 -29.71 21.44 13.56
CA ILE A 444 -29.90 20.33 12.62
C ILE A 444 -29.60 20.76 11.17
N ILE A 445 -29.92 22.00 10.78
CA ILE A 445 -29.60 22.51 9.44
C ILE A 445 -28.12 22.78 9.25
N ARG A 446 -27.45 23.35 10.26
CA ARG A 446 -25.99 23.54 10.19
C ARG A 446 -25.28 22.20 10.03
N LEU A 447 -25.66 21.21 10.84
CA LEU A 447 -25.16 19.84 10.70
C LEU A 447 -25.46 19.24 9.32
N LYS A 448 -26.65 19.50 8.75
CA LYS A 448 -27.00 19.03 7.40
C LYS A 448 -26.22 19.74 6.28
N SER A 449 -25.90 21.03 6.45
CA SER A 449 -25.06 21.79 5.53
C SER A 449 -23.62 21.28 5.58
N GLU A 450 -23.07 21.09 6.78
CA GLU A 450 -21.72 20.55 6.98
C GLU A 450 -21.59 19.11 6.42
N LEU A 451 -22.63 18.28 6.56
CA LEU A 451 -22.69 16.96 5.91
C LEU A 451 -22.83 17.03 4.38
N SER A 452 -23.47 18.07 3.85
CA SER A 452 -23.58 18.28 2.40
C SER A 452 -22.26 18.79 1.80
N ASP A 453 -21.58 19.70 2.49
CA ASP A 453 -20.29 20.25 2.07
C ASP A 453 -19.18 19.17 2.12
N HIS A 454 -19.24 18.24 3.07
CA HIS A 454 -18.37 17.07 3.09
C HIS A 454 -18.65 16.04 1.98
N ASN A 455 -19.87 15.98 1.45
CA ASN A 455 -20.21 15.13 0.31
C ASN A 455 -19.85 15.79 -1.04
N GLU A 456 -19.83 17.12 -1.16
CA GLU A 456 -19.41 17.79 -2.40
C GLU A 456 -17.89 17.81 -2.62
N ILE A 457 -17.08 17.72 -1.55
CA ILE A 457 -15.60 17.72 -1.67
C ILE A 457 -15.05 16.35 -2.13
N VAL A 458 -15.83 15.27 -2.02
CA VAL A 458 -15.38 13.91 -2.39
C VAL A 458 -15.89 13.46 -3.77
N ASP A 459 -16.96 14.05 -4.33
CA ASP A 459 -17.73 13.37 -5.39
C ASP A 459 -17.92 14.15 -6.71
N ASN A 460 -16.84 14.65 -7.34
CA ASN A 460 -16.93 15.01 -8.77
C ASN A 460 -15.71 14.61 -9.60
N GLU A 461 -14.48 14.88 -9.15
CA GLU A 461 -13.29 14.59 -9.96
C GLU A 461 -12.90 13.10 -9.92
N GLU A 462 -12.92 12.46 -8.74
CA GLU A 462 -12.67 11.02 -8.61
C GLU A 462 -13.81 10.18 -9.22
N ILE A 463 -15.06 10.62 -9.08
CA ILE A 463 -16.21 9.98 -9.72
C ILE A 463 -16.17 10.13 -11.25
N GLU A 464 -15.80 11.28 -11.80
CA GLU A 464 -15.60 11.42 -13.25
C GLU A 464 -14.48 10.52 -13.76
N ASN A 465 -13.35 10.47 -13.04
CA ASN A 465 -12.23 9.63 -13.41
C ASN A 465 -12.59 8.14 -13.37
N LEU A 466 -13.34 7.69 -12.36
CA LEU A 466 -13.84 6.32 -12.29
C LEU A 466 -14.88 6.02 -13.38
N LYS A 467 -15.79 6.96 -13.68
CA LYS A 467 -16.74 6.82 -14.80
C LYS A 467 -16.03 6.68 -16.14
N LYS A 468 -15.00 7.50 -16.38
CA LYS A 468 -14.19 7.44 -17.60
C LYS A 468 -13.44 6.11 -17.73
N LEU A 469 -12.87 5.62 -16.62
CA LEU A 469 -12.19 4.33 -16.60
C LEU A 469 -13.15 3.16 -16.84
N ILE A 470 -14.39 3.25 -16.36
CA ILE A 470 -15.44 2.26 -16.62
C ILE A 470 -15.83 2.27 -18.10
N THR A 471 -16.05 3.45 -18.70
CA THR A 471 -16.39 3.55 -20.13
C THR A 471 -15.27 3.03 -21.05
N ASP A 472 -14.00 3.27 -20.70
CA ASP A 472 -12.86 2.76 -21.47
C ASP A 472 -12.76 1.23 -21.40
N LYS A 473 -13.09 0.66 -20.23
CA LYS A 473 -13.14 -0.81 -20.06
C LYS A 473 -14.31 -1.43 -20.80
N ASP A 474 -15.48 -0.78 -20.83
CA ASP A 474 -16.64 -1.28 -21.58
C ASP A 474 -16.38 -1.32 -23.09
N LEU A 475 -15.68 -0.30 -23.63
CA LEU A 475 -15.21 -0.29 -25.02
C LEU A 475 -14.26 -1.47 -25.32
N LEU A 476 -13.29 -1.72 -24.43
CA LEU A 476 -12.36 -2.84 -24.58
C LEU A 476 -13.07 -4.20 -24.53
N VAL A 477 -14.06 -4.34 -23.64
CA VAL A 477 -14.90 -5.55 -23.55
C VAL A 477 -15.70 -5.75 -24.85
N GLN A 478 -16.22 -4.66 -25.42
CA GLN A 478 -16.95 -4.71 -26.69
C GLN A 478 -16.03 -5.13 -27.85
N ASP A 479 -14.80 -4.60 -27.93
CA ASP A 479 -13.82 -4.98 -28.95
C ASP A 479 -13.39 -6.45 -28.81
N LEU A 480 -13.19 -6.93 -27.59
CA LEU A 480 -12.91 -8.35 -27.33
C LEU A 480 -14.10 -9.23 -27.73
N HIS A 481 -15.34 -8.79 -27.45
CA HIS A 481 -16.54 -9.51 -27.85
C HIS A 481 -16.64 -9.64 -29.38
N ASN A 482 -16.44 -8.53 -30.11
CA ASN A 482 -16.44 -8.51 -31.58
C ASN A 482 -15.36 -9.43 -32.15
N THR A 483 -14.18 -9.45 -31.54
CA THR A 483 -13.07 -10.31 -31.97
C THR A 483 -13.43 -11.79 -31.76
N ILE A 484 -14.00 -12.16 -30.61
CA ILE A 484 -14.46 -13.52 -30.33
C ILE A 484 -15.56 -13.95 -31.31
N GLU A 485 -16.50 -13.06 -31.63
CA GLU A 485 -17.57 -13.35 -32.58
C GLU A 485 -17.04 -13.58 -34.00
N SER A 486 -16.07 -12.78 -34.44
CA SER A 486 -15.41 -12.99 -35.73
C SER A 486 -14.66 -14.33 -35.82
N LEU A 487 -14.03 -14.76 -34.71
CA LEU A 487 -13.34 -16.05 -34.63
C LEU A 487 -14.34 -17.22 -34.62
N ARG A 488 -15.49 -17.07 -33.96
CA ARG A 488 -16.58 -18.07 -33.99
C ARG A 488 -17.13 -18.25 -35.39
N LEU A 489 -17.47 -17.15 -36.09
CA LEU A 489 -17.95 -17.22 -37.47
C LEU A 489 -16.96 -17.90 -38.41
N LYS A 490 -15.66 -17.70 -38.17
CA LYS A 490 -14.62 -18.38 -38.94
C LYS A 490 -14.54 -19.88 -38.62
N SER A 491 -14.59 -20.25 -37.34
CA SER A 491 -14.65 -21.64 -36.90
C SER A 491 -15.86 -22.38 -37.46
N ASP A 492 -17.05 -21.76 -37.45
CA ASP A 492 -18.28 -22.36 -37.98
C ASP A 492 -18.18 -22.60 -39.49
N LYS A 493 -17.50 -21.70 -40.21
CA LYS A 493 -17.24 -21.86 -41.64
C LYS A 493 -16.25 -22.98 -41.92
N ASP A 494 -15.17 -23.05 -41.15
CA ASP A 494 -14.17 -24.11 -41.27
C ASP A 494 -14.80 -25.50 -40.97
N ASP A 495 -15.71 -25.59 -40.00
CA ASP A 495 -16.47 -26.81 -39.69
C ASP A 495 -17.43 -27.22 -40.82
N LEU A 496 -18.07 -26.24 -41.47
CA LEU A 496 -18.94 -26.49 -42.62
C LEU A 496 -18.13 -27.05 -43.80
N ASP A 497 -16.98 -26.45 -44.09
CA ASP A 497 -16.07 -26.87 -45.15
C ASP A 497 -15.52 -28.29 -44.85
N LEU A 498 -15.19 -28.60 -43.59
CA LEU A 498 -14.78 -29.94 -43.15
C LEU A 498 -15.88 -30.99 -43.34
N LYS A 499 -17.13 -30.62 -43.08
CA LYS A 499 -18.28 -31.50 -43.30
C LYS A 499 -18.51 -31.78 -44.78
N ASP A 500 -18.36 -30.76 -45.63
CA ASP A 500 -18.47 -30.93 -47.09
C ASP A 500 -17.36 -31.83 -47.63
N LEU A 501 -16.11 -31.62 -47.20
CA LEU A 501 -14.96 -32.47 -47.51
C LEU A 501 -15.17 -33.93 -47.08
N ARG A 502 -15.70 -34.17 -45.87
CA ARG A 502 -16.02 -35.52 -45.40
C ARG A 502 -17.08 -36.18 -46.28
N SER A 503 -18.14 -35.45 -46.66
CA SER A 503 -19.18 -35.99 -47.55
C SER A 503 -18.60 -36.33 -48.94
N ARG A 504 -17.69 -35.50 -49.45
CA ARG A 504 -16.98 -35.73 -50.71
C ARG A 504 -16.10 -36.99 -50.65
N ILE A 505 -15.35 -37.16 -49.56
CA ILE A 505 -14.50 -38.35 -49.34
C ILE A 505 -15.35 -39.61 -49.26
N GLU A 506 -16.46 -39.58 -48.53
CA GLU A 506 -17.38 -40.72 -48.42
C GLU A 506 -17.97 -41.10 -49.78
N THR A 507 -18.35 -40.11 -50.59
CA THR A 507 -18.83 -40.32 -51.97
C THR A 507 -17.75 -40.93 -52.87
N LEU A 508 -16.49 -40.50 -52.72
CA LEU A 508 -15.36 -41.02 -53.50
C LEU A 508 -14.95 -42.42 -53.07
N GLN A 509 -15.01 -42.74 -51.78
CA GLN A 509 -14.79 -44.10 -51.27
C GLN A 509 -15.86 -45.06 -51.80
N LEU A 510 -17.13 -44.64 -51.85
CA LEU A 510 -18.19 -45.46 -52.45
C LEU A 510 -17.94 -45.73 -53.94
N ARG A 511 -17.46 -44.74 -54.70
CA ARG A 511 -17.11 -44.92 -56.13
C ARG A 511 -15.87 -45.79 -56.33
N LEU A 512 -14.89 -45.76 -55.43
CA LEU A 512 -13.72 -46.64 -55.52
C LEU A 512 -14.10 -48.10 -55.31
N VAL A 513 -15.00 -48.39 -54.36
CA VAL A 513 -15.55 -49.74 -54.17
C VAL A 513 -16.31 -50.20 -55.42
N GLN A 514 -17.12 -49.33 -56.04
CA GLN A 514 -17.82 -49.63 -57.30
C GLN A 514 -16.86 -49.85 -58.48
N ASN A 515 -15.77 -49.09 -58.57
CA ASN A 515 -14.77 -49.21 -59.64
C ASN A 515 -13.81 -50.41 -59.46
N GLU A 516 -13.58 -50.88 -58.24
CA GLU A 516 -12.84 -52.13 -58.00
C GLU A 516 -13.66 -53.36 -58.39
N GLU A 517 -15.00 -53.29 -58.30
CA GLU A 517 -15.91 -54.34 -58.80
C GLU A 517 -16.01 -54.35 -60.34
N GLU A 518 -15.82 -53.21 -61.04
CA GLU A 518 -15.95 -53.11 -62.50
C GLU A 518 -14.65 -53.32 -63.31
N LYS A 519 -13.47 -53.42 -62.69
CA LYS A 519 -12.17 -53.59 -63.39
C LYS A 519 -11.84 -55.01 -63.87
N LEU A 520 -12.81 -55.94 -63.86
CA LEU A 520 -12.64 -57.33 -64.31
C LEU A 520 -12.91 -57.58 -65.80
N ILE A 521 -13.26 -56.59 -66.63
CA ILE A 521 -13.62 -56.84 -68.05
C ILE A 521 -13.04 -55.77 -69.02
N GLU A 522 -12.09 -56.22 -69.84
CA GLU A 522 -11.67 -55.83 -71.21
C GLU A 522 -11.68 -54.36 -71.74
N LYS A 523 -10.55 -53.97 -72.38
CA LYS A 523 -10.38 -52.89 -73.40
C LYS A 523 -10.99 -53.32 -74.77
N PRO A 524 -11.23 -52.49 -75.85
CA PRO A 524 -10.53 -51.23 -76.26
C PRO A 524 -11.31 -50.11 -77.06
N ASN A 525 -10.63 -48.96 -77.24
CA ASN A 525 -10.53 -48.00 -78.40
C ASN A 525 -11.67 -47.14 -79.02
N LEU A 526 -11.40 -45.80 -79.01
CA LEU A 526 -11.50 -44.72 -80.04
C LEU A 526 -12.85 -44.28 -80.68
N GLU A 527 -13.30 -43.03 -80.43
CA GLU A 527 -13.06 -41.82 -81.25
C GLU A 527 -13.85 -40.56 -80.78
N LYS A 528 -13.14 -39.42 -80.72
CA LYS A 528 -13.52 -38.01 -81.05
C LYS A 528 -14.68 -37.30 -80.32
N SER A 529 -14.29 -36.37 -79.45
CA SER A 529 -14.83 -35.01 -79.27
C SER A 529 -13.82 -34.30 -78.37
N ASP A 530 -13.57 -32.99 -78.52
CA ASP A 530 -12.83 -32.22 -77.50
C ASP A 530 -13.51 -32.52 -76.16
N THR A 531 -12.85 -33.29 -75.31
CA THR A 531 -13.48 -33.78 -74.09
C THR A 531 -13.55 -32.63 -73.12
N LEU A 532 -14.58 -32.64 -72.27
CA LEU A 532 -14.69 -31.75 -71.11
C LEU A 532 -13.35 -31.66 -70.35
N ASP A 533 -12.57 -32.75 -70.36
CA ASP A 533 -11.21 -32.91 -69.85
C ASP A 533 -10.17 -31.89 -70.38
N ASP A 534 -10.29 -31.37 -71.60
CA ASP A 534 -9.36 -30.37 -72.15
C ASP A 534 -9.74 -28.93 -71.76
N LEU A 535 -11.03 -28.69 -71.53
CA LEU A 535 -11.54 -27.45 -70.91
C LEU A 535 -11.29 -27.45 -69.40
N ASP A 536 -11.50 -28.59 -68.74
CA ASP A 536 -11.20 -28.82 -67.32
C ASP A 536 -9.69 -28.69 -67.09
N LYS A 537 -8.80 -29.29 -67.89
CA LYS A 537 -7.35 -29.08 -67.73
C LYS A 537 -6.92 -27.63 -67.92
N ARG A 538 -7.63 -26.83 -68.73
CA ARG A 538 -7.34 -25.39 -68.93
C ARG A 538 -7.86 -24.49 -67.80
N LEU A 539 -8.88 -24.93 -67.05
CA LEU A 539 -9.47 -24.24 -65.90
C LEU A 539 -8.90 -24.75 -64.55
N GLU A 540 -8.59 -26.04 -64.46
CA GLU A 540 -7.89 -26.68 -63.33
C GLU A 540 -6.46 -26.17 -63.22
N LYS A 541 -5.69 -26.05 -64.31
CA LYS A 541 -4.29 -25.59 -64.18
C LYS A 541 -4.17 -24.23 -63.48
N PRO A 542 -4.85 -23.16 -63.90
CA PRO A 542 -4.73 -21.86 -63.24
C PRO A 542 -5.32 -21.85 -61.83
N SER A 543 -6.35 -22.65 -61.54
CA SER A 543 -6.95 -22.72 -60.20
C SER A 543 -6.11 -23.54 -59.23
N VAL A 544 -5.58 -24.69 -59.66
CA VAL A 544 -4.63 -25.52 -58.94
C VAL A 544 -3.32 -24.76 -58.72
N ASP A 545 -2.77 -24.09 -59.73
CA ASP A 545 -1.57 -23.25 -59.58
C ASP A 545 -1.81 -22.13 -58.54
N LEU A 546 -3.01 -21.52 -58.50
CA LEU A 546 -3.36 -20.51 -57.50
C LEU A 546 -3.50 -21.10 -56.08
N TYR A 547 -4.13 -22.27 -55.95
CA TYR A 547 -4.25 -22.97 -54.66
C TYR A 547 -2.91 -23.49 -54.17
N ASP A 548 -2.06 -24.01 -55.06
CA ASP A 548 -0.70 -24.46 -54.74
C ASP A 548 0.16 -23.28 -54.29
N ILE A 549 0.07 -22.12 -54.96
CA ILE A 549 0.73 -20.89 -54.49
C ILE A 549 0.20 -20.46 -53.12
N GLN A 550 -1.12 -20.51 -52.90
CA GLN A 550 -1.70 -20.14 -51.60
C GLN A 550 -1.30 -21.13 -50.49
N ILE A 551 -1.34 -22.43 -50.75
CA ILE A 551 -0.89 -23.49 -49.86
C ILE A 551 0.60 -23.30 -49.55
N ASP A 552 1.43 -23.02 -50.55
CA ASP A 552 2.86 -22.73 -50.35
C ASP A 552 3.07 -21.47 -49.51
N THR A 553 2.28 -20.41 -49.71
CA THR A 553 2.38 -19.20 -48.89
C THR A 553 1.93 -19.42 -47.45
N LEU A 554 0.87 -20.21 -47.23
CA LEU A 554 0.39 -20.58 -45.90
C LEU A 554 1.40 -21.51 -45.21
N ASN A 555 1.94 -22.50 -45.92
CA ASN A 555 2.98 -23.39 -45.40
C ASN A 555 4.23 -22.61 -45.02
N LYS A 556 4.67 -21.64 -45.84
CA LYS A 556 5.79 -20.74 -45.48
C LYS A 556 5.48 -19.90 -44.24
N LYS A 557 4.24 -19.44 -44.09
CA LYS A 557 3.82 -18.65 -42.93
C LYS A 557 3.74 -19.51 -41.66
N ILE A 558 3.23 -20.74 -41.76
CA ILE A 558 3.22 -21.72 -40.68
C ILE A 558 4.65 -22.06 -40.29
N GLN A 559 5.51 -22.44 -41.24
CA GLN A 559 6.92 -22.71 -40.98
C GLN A 559 7.65 -21.53 -40.34
N TYR A 560 7.36 -20.30 -40.78
CA TYR A 560 7.91 -19.09 -40.15
C TYR A 560 7.41 -18.90 -38.72
N LEU A 561 6.11 -19.08 -38.47
CA LEU A 561 5.52 -18.96 -37.14
C LEU A 561 6.03 -20.06 -36.20
N ASP A 562 6.14 -21.29 -36.68
CA ASP A 562 6.69 -22.42 -35.93
C ASP A 562 8.17 -22.16 -35.61
N SER A 563 8.98 -21.75 -36.59
CA SER A 563 10.39 -21.39 -36.36
C SER A 563 10.53 -20.26 -35.34
N LYS A 564 9.63 -19.28 -35.37
CA LYS A 564 9.60 -18.16 -34.43
C LYS A 564 9.13 -18.60 -33.03
N ALA A 565 8.19 -19.53 -32.93
CA ALA A 565 7.75 -20.13 -31.68
C ALA A 565 8.87 -20.96 -31.05
N TYR A 566 9.58 -21.78 -31.83
CA TYR A 566 10.76 -22.51 -31.38
C TYR A 566 11.88 -21.56 -30.89
N TYR A 567 12.14 -20.49 -31.65
CA TYR A 567 13.12 -19.47 -31.24
C TYR A 567 12.76 -18.87 -29.87
N TYR A 568 11.51 -18.45 -29.66
CA TYR A 568 11.09 -17.88 -28.38
C TYR A 568 11.11 -18.92 -27.25
N TYR A 569 10.76 -20.17 -27.54
CA TYR A 569 10.83 -21.25 -26.57
C TYR A 569 12.28 -21.51 -26.12
N ASP A 570 13.21 -21.59 -27.06
CA ASP A 570 14.64 -21.77 -26.77
C ASP A 570 15.21 -20.56 -26.02
N GLU A 571 14.82 -19.35 -26.41
CA GLU A 571 15.20 -18.12 -25.71
C GLU A 571 14.68 -18.11 -24.26
N MET A 572 13.42 -18.51 -24.03
CA MET A 572 12.86 -18.64 -22.68
C MET A 572 13.57 -19.71 -21.86
N LEU A 573 13.99 -20.82 -22.48
CA LEU A 573 14.71 -21.90 -21.81
C LEU A 573 16.11 -21.44 -21.38
N ILE A 574 16.83 -20.75 -22.26
CA ILE A 574 18.15 -20.14 -21.96
C ILE A 574 18.01 -19.07 -20.86
N LEU A 575 16.99 -18.22 -20.93
CA LEU A 575 16.70 -17.21 -19.90
C LEU A 575 16.41 -17.87 -18.55
N LEU A 576 15.66 -18.96 -18.53
CA LEU A 576 15.34 -19.71 -17.31
C LEU A 576 16.61 -20.33 -16.70
N GLU A 577 17.50 -20.88 -17.52
CA GLU A 577 18.78 -21.43 -17.06
C GLU A 577 19.70 -20.33 -16.51
N ARG A 578 19.76 -19.17 -17.18
CA ARG A 578 20.50 -18.00 -16.69
C ARG A 578 19.96 -17.49 -15.36
N LEU A 579 18.63 -17.45 -15.19
CA LEU A 579 18.00 -17.02 -13.95
C LEU A 579 18.33 -17.99 -12.80
N LYS A 580 18.32 -19.29 -13.06
CA LYS A 580 18.73 -20.30 -12.07
C LYS A 580 20.18 -20.11 -11.62
N LEU A 581 21.09 -19.92 -12.58
CA LEU A 581 22.50 -19.68 -12.25
C LEU A 581 22.69 -18.38 -11.45
N GLN A 582 21.93 -17.33 -11.76
CA GLN A 582 21.96 -16.07 -11.00
C GLN A 582 21.45 -16.26 -9.57
N LEU A 583 20.41 -17.08 -9.36
CA LEU A 583 19.92 -17.41 -8.02
C LEU A 583 20.97 -18.17 -7.22
N GLU A 584 21.64 -19.17 -7.82
CA GLU A 584 22.74 -19.90 -7.17
C GLU A 584 23.90 -18.98 -6.79
N ILE A 585 24.28 -18.05 -7.67
CA ILE A 585 25.32 -17.05 -7.37
C ILE A 585 24.89 -16.14 -6.21
N ASN A 586 23.65 -15.67 -6.20
CA ASN A 586 23.13 -14.83 -5.12
C ASN A 586 23.12 -15.57 -3.77
N ASP A 587 22.73 -16.85 -3.77
CA ASP A 587 22.75 -17.69 -2.57
C ASP A 587 24.18 -17.90 -2.05
N HIS A 588 25.15 -18.13 -2.94
CA HIS A 588 26.56 -18.20 -2.58
C HIS A 588 27.08 -16.88 -2.01
N GLN A 589 26.79 -15.75 -2.65
CA GLN A 589 27.17 -14.43 -2.15
C GLN A 589 26.55 -14.12 -0.78
N ALA A 590 25.30 -14.53 -0.54
CA ALA A 590 24.66 -14.38 0.75
C ALA A 590 25.34 -15.23 1.83
N SER A 591 25.77 -16.44 1.49
CA SER A 591 26.56 -17.30 2.38
C SER A 591 27.91 -16.67 2.72
N ASP A 592 28.66 -16.19 1.71
CA ASP A 592 29.97 -15.56 1.91
C ASP A 592 29.85 -14.28 2.76
N LEU A 593 28.81 -13.47 2.54
CA LEU A 593 28.54 -12.29 3.36
C LEU A 593 28.26 -12.65 4.82
N ASN A 594 27.56 -13.75 5.09
CA ASN A 594 27.33 -14.21 6.46
C ASN A 594 28.62 -14.70 7.09
N GLU A 595 29.46 -15.43 6.36
CA GLU A 595 30.76 -15.88 6.87
C GLU A 595 31.69 -14.70 7.20
N ILE A 596 31.76 -13.70 6.32
CA ILE A 596 32.53 -12.47 6.57
C ILE A 596 31.99 -11.71 7.79
N LYS A 597 30.67 -11.63 7.95
CA LYS A 597 30.04 -11.01 9.14
C LYS A 597 30.42 -11.75 10.42
N ASP A 598 30.36 -13.07 10.43
CA ASP A 598 30.75 -13.88 11.57
C ASP A 598 32.24 -13.69 11.92
N GLN A 599 33.12 -13.63 10.91
CA GLN A 599 34.55 -13.35 11.11
C GLN A 599 34.79 -11.94 11.67
N LEU A 600 34.04 -10.94 11.17
CA LEU A 600 34.09 -9.57 11.68
C LEU A 600 33.62 -9.49 13.14
N GLU A 601 32.55 -10.20 13.49
CA GLU A 601 32.03 -10.21 14.86
C GLU A 601 33.00 -10.91 15.82
N ARG A 602 33.61 -12.03 15.39
CA ARG A 602 34.66 -12.71 16.15
C ARG A 602 35.89 -11.83 16.37
N THR A 603 36.35 -11.12 15.34
CA THR A 603 37.51 -10.20 15.48
C THR A 603 37.18 -8.99 16.34
N ARG A 604 35.99 -8.40 16.18
CA ARG A 604 35.50 -7.31 17.05
C ARG A 604 35.44 -7.75 18.51
N SER A 605 34.81 -8.89 18.78
CA SER A 605 34.72 -9.46 20.14
C SER A 605 36.10 -9.74 20.72
N SER A 606 37.03 -10.27 19.92
CA SER A 606 38.42 -10.47 20.36
C SER A 606 39.11 -9.16 20.75
N TYR A 607 38.96 -8.10 19.94
CA TYR A 607 39.52 -6.79 20.29
C TYR A 607 38.87 -6.17 21.51
N GLU A 608 37.56 -6.35 21.68
CA GLU A 608 36.84 -5.88 22.86
C GLU A 608 37.34 -6.58 24.13
N ILE A 609 37.53 -7.90 24.08
CA ILE A 609 38.12 -8.68 25.17
C ILE A 609 39.55 -8.19 25.45
N GLN A 610 40.37 -7.99 24.41
CA GLN A 610 41.74 -7.48 24.58
C GLN A 610 41.76 -6.09 25.22
N MET A 611 40.91 -5.16 24.77
CA MET A 611 40.81 -3.83 25.37
C MET A 611 40.32 -3.88 26.81
N SER A 612 39.36 -4.76 27.12
CA SER A 612 38.90 -4.99 28.50
C SER A 612 40.05 -5.49 29.37
N THR A 613 40.79 -6.49 28.92
CA THR A 613 41.96 -7.00 29.67
C THR A 613 43.08 -5.96 29.83
N MET A 614 43.31 -5.11 28.82
CA MET A 614 44.29 -4.03 28.90
C MET A 614 43.82 -2.93 29.86
N SER A 615 42.53 -2.61 29.86
CA SER A 615 41.92 -1.69 30.81
C SER A 615 42.08 -2.19 32.25
N ASP A 616 41.78 -3.46 32.50
CA ASP A 616 41.99 -4.09 33.81
C ASP A 616 43.45 -4.04 34.24
N HIS A 617 44.38 -4.31 33.30
CA HIS A 617 45.80 -4.23 33.60
C HIS A 617 46.28 -2.80 33.88
N LEU A 618 45.76 -1.80 33.16
CA LEU A 618 46.05 -0.39 33.42
C LEU A 618 45.53 0.06 34.78
N ILE A 619 44.35 -0.41 35.19
CA ILE A 619 43.83 -0.18 36.54
C ILE A 619 44.77 -0.78 37.57
N GLU A 620 45.16 -2.05 37.41
CA GLU A 620 46.07 -2.72 38.34
C GLU A 620 47.45 -2.02 38.40
N MET A 621 47.98 -1.59 37.25
CA MET A 621 49.24 -0.85 37.19
C MET A 621 49.13 0.52 37.86
N THR A 622 48.01 1.23 37.64
CA THR A 622 47.75 2.51 38.29
C THR A 622 47.66 2.34 39.81
N ASP A 623 47.00 1.29 40.29
CA ASP A 623 46.92 0.93 41.72
C ASP A 623 48.29 0.59 42.33
N ARG A 624 49.18 -0.06 41.57
CA ARG A 624 50.56 -0.31 42.02
C ARG A 624 51.37 0.98 42.05
N MET A 625 51.22 1.83 41.03
CA MET A 625 51.89 3.13 40.96
C MET A 625 51.46 4.06 42.10
N THR A 626 50.17 4.09 42.45
CA THR A 626 49.68 4.85 43.62
C THR A 626 50.23 4.29 44.91
N LYS A 627 50.21 2.96 45.13
CA LYS A 627 50.83 2.35 46.32
C LYS A 627 52.32 2.67 46.46
N GLN A 628 53.10 2.59 45.37
CA GLN A 628 54.51 2.96 45.37
C GLN A 628 54.71 4.45 45.65
N SER A 629 53.83 5.32 45.12
CA SER A 629 53.86 6.75 45.41
C SER A 629 53.61 7.03 46.90
N GLU A 630 52.60 6.39 47.50
CA GLU A 630 52.32 6.48 48.94
C GLU A 630 53.48 5.96 49.80
N GLU A 631 54.12 4.85 49.40
CA GLU A 631 55.30 4.32 50.08
C GLU A 631 56.50 5.28 49.98
N ASN A 632 56.73 5.86 48.81
CA ASN A 632 57.77 6.88 48.61
C ASN A 632 57.49 8.13 49.46
N GLU A 633 56.24 8.56 49.57
CA GLU A 633 55.86 9.68 50.45
C GLU A 633 56.09 9.35 51.92
N LYS A 634 55.74 8.13 52.37
CA LYS A 634 56.05 7.65 53.72
C LYS A 634 57.54 7.62 53.99
N LEU A 635 58.33 7.03 53.09
CA LEU A 635 59.79 6.98 53.20
C LEU A 635 60.41 8.38 53.21
N LYS A 636 59.87 9.31 52.42
CA LYS A 636 60.29 10.70 52.41
C LYS A 636 59.97 11.39 53.74
N HIS A 637 58.76 11.21 54.27
CA HIS A 637 58.38 11.72 55.58
C HIS A 637 59.26 11.14 56.70
N ASP A 638 59.56 9.85 56.66
CA ASP A 638 60.46 9.19 57.61
C ASP A 638 61.89 9.72 57.51
N LEU A 639 62.40 9.94 56.28
CA LEU A 639 63.68 10.59 56.03
C LEU A 639 63.73 12.00 56.60
N ASP A 640 62.69 12.81 56.37
CA ASP A 640 62.58 14.17 56.89
C ASP A 640 62.51 14.15 58.43
N SER A 641 61.79 13.20 59.03
CA SER A 641 61.74 13.00 60.48
C SER A 641 63.10 12.59 61.07
N LEU A 642 63.86 11.74 60.36
CA LEU A 642 65.22 11.34 60.74
C LEU A 642 66.23 12.48 60.58
N GLN A 643 66.08 13.33 59.58
CA GLN A 643 66.89 14.54 59.44
C GLN A 643 66.61 15.55 60.56
N ASN A 644 65.34 15.72 60.93
CA ASN A 644 64.93 16.60 62.03
C ASN A 644 65.38 16.08 63.41
N THR A 645 65.42 14.77 63.63
CA THR A 645 66.00 14.20 64.87
C THR A 645 67.53 14.31 64.90
N LYS A 646 68.22 14.18 63.76
CA LYS A 646 69.67 14.43 63.64
C LYS A 646 70.04 15.90 63.83
N SER A 647 69.22 16.85 63.34
CA SER A 647 69.46 18.29 63.55
C SER A 647 69.29 18.67 65.03
N ASN A 648 68.27 18.14 65.71
CA ASN A 648 68.07 18.35 67.14
C ASN A 648 69.19 17.74 68.01
N ASN A 649 69.79 16.61 67.62
CA ASN A 649 70.94 16.05 68.35
C ASN A 649 72.26 16.81 68.08
N LYS A 650 72.41 17.50 66.93
CA LYS A 650 73.56 18.40 66.70
C LYS A 650 73.42 19.75 67.42
N GLY A 651 72.19 20.18 67.75
CA GLY A 651 71.93 21.40 68.53
C GLY A 651 72.36 21.36 70.00
N LYS A 652 72.66 20.19 70.58
CA LYS A 652 73.13 20.06 71.98
C LYS A 652 74.65 20.00 72.17
N LYS A 653 75.45 20.08 71.10
CA LYS A 653 76.94 20.08 71.17
C LYS A 653 77.59 21.36 70.64
N SER A 654 76.86 22.49 70.68
CA SER A 654 77.46 23.81 70.52
C SER A 654 76.76 24.83 71.43
N LYS A 655 77.07 24.71 72.72
CA LYS A 655 77.34 25.82 73.64
C LYS A 655 78.30 25.31 74.70
#